data_AF-A0A7Y5PZT9-F1
#
_entry.id   AF-A0A7Y5PZT9-F1
#
_cell.length_a   1.000
_cell.length_b   1.000
_cell.length_c   1.000
_cell.angle_alpha   90.00
_cell.angle_beta   90.00
_cell.angle_gamma   90.00
#
_symmetry.space_group_name_H-M   'P 1'
#
loop_
_entity.id
_entity.type
_entity.pdbx_description
1 polymer ?
#
loop_
_entity_poly.entity_id
_entity_poly.type
_entity_poly.pdbx_seq_one_letter_code
_entity_poly.pdbx_strand_id
1 'polypeptide(L)'
;MRVAVLVASRNRPDLVDAMAHSLAQSMTLPYDLYVVECGTDKDKLSEHSTLWYPDPQFRGKLFGHSLALDAARKNGKYDYYFVLMNDVTFEPGVDPARTLIEQMEREPRMAILSPTNADGGYPGATREARAGWRAVTTCDYLGFMMKAAALDEVGFLNPQFQYCWGAIHELSYKLYSAGWFIAYSDEISYRHLGGSTYGQKGTNTISREEYQQRAKRFAYEHFRTNYGDNWNEVFLAATRPYKIAVDTFTQHKQLWSSAFTPEELSELRGDDPRAGLVLEQRMQPLSTSGAKRLHLGCGPEKRTGWINIDTQAALNPDIVASVDSLPMFSDGSVDVIEANHLFEHLTYDSALAALKEWARVLKPGAELFLELPDFDACVRMIGKYTDDRGYDVGMIGLYGWPPAIATEGIPQIHKWGWSRKELGRVLREAGFASVEFGPITQTWRVAAKVGRDLRLRAVRGVPSGARNVPVATTNDSATREHTSPTTTPDSMNANASISSLSARSFQLATDAKVLVFAWPDWNDSTELEFLFNAFGRHLVGRKDACLCLRRDPVLDPAPEVVRERLEAAYVRALGPNAELDALVIDDEFGPESVRDLASTITCALELPSSVKSERAKLCASLGTKLVKSVKAFVAATGGHDENAPARYSREVLDGVNWQLVEQIKALHPWNFPVILGNLRVSPGAGTNLSPLAIETTTSCRTQLLVEGVAQRIDLRGKSVLELGCDCGFWSARLAELGATKVVGLDSDARHVAQARLYWQVNGFLPQVNWNFEHGSLADEATRERLRQQGPFDVVLLSGGLENTQNAREIVRLAGELAGEALVIDTRLGEGGLGSNAPSRARLFSQLDELELRSEVLPVRFGASGGLAELESYRKGERVVIVAQRTAQLAGKSGQK
;
A
#
# COMPACT_ATOMS: atom_id res chain seq x y z
N MET A 1 -11.49 -31.02 -1.12
CA MET A 1 -10.45 -30.63 -2.08
C MET A 1 -11.08 -29.86 -3.22
N ARG A 2 -10.93 -28.53 -3.22
CA ARG A 2 -11.33 -27.63 -4.30
C ARG A 2 -10.11 -26.90 -4.85
N VAL A 3 -10.04 -26.79 -6.17
CA VAL A 3 -8.94 -26.13 -6.88
C VAL A 3 -9.45 -24.87 -7.58
N ALA A 4 -8.73 -23.75 -7.44
CA ALA A 4 -8.95 -22.58 -8.30
C ALA A 4 -7.86 -22.55 -9.37
N VAL A 5 -8.24 -22.63 -10.64
CA VAL A 5 -7.31 -22.49 -11.76
C VAL A 5 -7.24 -21.02 -12.15
N LEU A 6 -6.05 -20.43 -12.07
CA LEU A 6 -5.82 -19.00 -12.28
C LEU A 6 -5.03 -18.81 -13.57
N VAL A 7 -5.63 -18.11 -14.54
CA VAL A 7 -5.04 -17.89 -15.87
C VAL A 7 -5.04 -16.39 -16.18
N ALA A 8 -3.90 -15.86 -16.62
CA ALA A 8 -3.86 -14.54 -17.25
C ALA A 8 -3.60 -14.67 -18.75
N SER A 9 -4.41 -13.96 -19.54
CA SER A 9 -4.36 -13.95 -21.00
C SER A 9 -4.30 -12.53 -21.55
N ARG A 10 -3.81 -12.40 -22.79
CA ARG A 10 -3.93 -11.18 -23.59
C ARG A 10 -3.99 -11.52 -25.07
N ASN A 11 -5.09 -11.15 -25.74
CA ASN A 11 -5.28 -11.31 -27.19
C ASN A 11 -5.10 -12.75 -27.72
N ARG A 12 -5.33 -13.78 -26.88
CA ARG A 12 -5.13 -15.19 -27.24
C ARG A 12 -6.32 -16.04 -26.79
N PRO A 13 -7.54 -15.78 -27.30
CA PRO A 13 -8.71 -16.58 -26.98
C PRO A 13 -8.52 -18.04 -27.42
N ASP A 14 -7.86 -18.25 -28.57
CA ASP A 14 -7.51 -19.56 -29.12
C ASP A 14 -6.78 -20.47 -28.11
N LEU A 15 -5.84 -19.91 -27.34
CA LEU A 15 -5.09 -20.67 -26.34
C LEU A 15 -5.87 -20.92 -25.07
N VAL A 16 -6.63 -19.92 -24.61
CA VAL A 16 -7.45 -20.05 -23.41
C VAL A 16 -8.52 -21.10 -23.62
N ASP A 17 -9.22 -21.06 -24.76
CA ASP A 17 -10.30 -21.99 -25.09
C ASP A 17 -9.76 -23.42 -25.23
N ALA A 18 -8.61 -23.59 -25.90
CA ALA A 18 -7.95 -24.89 -26.00
C ALA A 18 -7.52 -25.45 -24.63
N MET A 19 -6.96 -24.60 -23.76
CA MET A 19 -6.60 -24.98 -22.39
C MET A 19 -7.85 -25.38 -21.58
N ALA A 20 -8.89 -24.55 -21.59
CA ALA A 20 -10.13 -24.82 -20.84
C ALA A 20 -10.77 -26.13 -21.30
N HIS A 21 -10.82 -26.38 -22.61
CA HIS A 21 -11.30 -27.64 -23.16
C HIS A 21 -10.47 -28.84 -22.69
N SER A 22 -9.13 -28.73 -22.74
CA SER A 22 -8.23 -29.80 -22.29
C SER A 22 -8.39 -30.09 -20.80
N LEU A 23 -8.51 -29.06 -19.95
CA LEU A 23 -8.70 -29.23 -18.51
C LEU A 23 -10.08 -29.85 -18.20
N ALA A 24 -11.13 -29.45 -18.92
CA ALA A 24 -12.47 -30.03 -18.76
C ALA A 24 -12.51 -31.53 -19.11
N GLN A 25 -11.66 -31.98 -20.03
CA GLN A 25 -11.56 -33.40 -20.40
C GLN A 25 -10.73 -34.23 -19.41
N SER A 26 -9.75 -33.63 -18.73
CA SER A 26 -8.78 -34.39 -17.94
C SER A 26 -8.91 -34.22 -16.43
N MET A 27 -9.33 -33.05 -15.93
CA MET A 27 -9.43 -32.80 -14.50
C MET A 27 -10.62 -33.53 -13.87
N THR A 28 -10.33 -34.38 -12.89
CA THR A 28 -11.33 -35.16 -12.14
C THR A 28 -11.71 -34.55 -10.80
N LEU A 29 -10.88 -33.63 -10.28
CA LEU A 29 -11.16 -32.91 -9.04
C LEU A 29 -12.08 -31.71 -9.30
N PRO A 30 -12.97 -31.34 -8.36
CA PRO A 30 -13.75 -30.11 -8.48
C PRO A 30 -12.85 -28.87 -8.58
N TYR A 31 -13.04 -28.10 -9.64
CA TYR A 31 -12.28 -26.87 -9.86
C TYR A 31 -13.15 -25.75 -10.42
N ASP A 32 -12.71 -24.52 -10.18
CA ASP A 32 -13.25 -23.32 -10.81
C ASP A 32 -12.14 -22.64 -11.64
N LEU A 33 -12.47 -22.19 -12.85
CA LEU A 33 -11.54 -21.53 -13.77
C LEU A 33 -11.73 -20.01 -13.72
N TYR A 34 -10.63 -19.30 -13.49
CA TYR A 34 -10.57 -17.84 -13.46
C TYR A 34 -9.63 -17.34 -14.54
N VAL A 35 -10.19 -16.78 -15.61
CA VAL A 35 -9.42 -16.19 -16.70
C VAL A 35 -9.47 -14.67 -16.61
N VAL A 36 -8.30 -14.03 -16.51
CA VAL A 36 -8.18 -12.58 -16.49
C VAL A 36 -7.54 -12.09 -17.79
N GLU A 37 -8.30 -11.28 -18.51
CA GLU A 37 -7.90 -10.67 -19.77
C GLU A 37 -7.20 -9.33 -19.52
N CYS A 38 -5.89 -9.31 -19.74
CA CYS A 38 -4.99 -8.21 -19.40
C CYS A 38 -4.83 -7.25 -20.59
N GLY A 39 -5.77 -6.32 -20.76
CA GLY A 39 -5.77 -5.39 -21.90
C GLY A 39 -6.00 -6.09 -23.24
N THR A 40 -6.81 -7.16 -23.24
CA THR A 40 -7.26 -7.85 -24.44
C THR A 40 -8.19 -6.96 -25.26
N ASP A 41 -8.04 -6.95 -26.57
CA ASP A 41 -8.96 -6.29 -27.49
C ASP A 41 -10.34 -6.93 -27.38
N LYS A 42 -11.41 -6.13 -27.43
CA LYS A 42 -12.77 -6.61 -27.16
C LYS A 42 -13.23 -7.73 -28.09
N ASP A 43 -12.71 -7.78 -29.32
CA ASP A 43 -12.98 -8.80 -30.34
C ASP A 43 -12.15 -10.09 -30.15
N LYS A 44 -11.24 -10.12 -29.17
CA LYS A 44 -10.33 -11.24 -28.89
C LYS A 44 -10.48 -11.79 -27.47
N LEU A 45 -11.61 -11.54 -26.83
CA LEU A 45 -11.93 -12.13 -25.53
C LEU A 45 -12.27 -13.61 -25.69
N SER A 46 -11.79 -14.44 -24.76
CA SER A 46 -12.19 -15.84 -24.66
C SER A 46 -13.63 -15.97 -24.18
N GLU A 47 -14.32 -17.05 -24.54
CA GLU A 47 -15.63 -17.36 -23.95
C GLU A 47 -15.54 -17.73 -22.46
N HIS A 48 -14.34 -18.04 -21.97
CA HIS A 48 -14.04 -18.37 -20.58
C HIS A 48 -13.55 -17.17 -19.76
N SER A 49 -13.50 -15.96 -20.33
CA SER A 49 -13.06 -14.75 -19.63
C SER A 49 -13.92 -14.48 -18.39
N THR A 50 -13.28 -14.39 -17.22
CA THR A 50 -13.94 -14.07 -15.94
C THR A 50 -13.84 -12.59 -15.61
N LEU A 51 -12.67 -11.99 -15.88
CA LEU A 51 -12.42 -10.57 -15.67
C LEU A 51 -11.71 -10.00 -16.88
N TRP A 52 -11.99 -8.74 -17.18
CA TRP A 52 -11.29 -7.96 -18.17
C TRP A 52 -10.98 -6.57 -17.62
N TYR A 53 -9.82 -6.04 -17.96
CA TYR A 53 -9.48 -4.66 -17.65
C TYR A 53 -8.66 -4.01 -18.78
N PRO A 54 -8.78 -2.69 -18.99
CA PRO A 54 -7.91 -1.98 -19.91
C PRO A 54 -6.49 -1.87 -19.32
N ASP A 55 -5.48 -2.17 -20.14
CA ASP A 55 -4.08 -2.17 -19.70
C ASP A 55 -3.16 -1.26 -20.53
N PRO A 56 -3.46 0.05 -20.64
CA PRO A 56 -2.68 0.98 -21.46
C PRO A 56 -1.26 1.20 -20.93
N GLN A 57 -1.06 1.07 -19.61
CA GLN A 57 0.25 1.21 -18.94
C GLN A 57 0.99 -0.13 -18.80
N PHE A 58 0.43 -1.22 -19.34
CA PHE A 58 1.01 -2.55 -19.29
C PHE A 58 1.32 -3.04 -17.86
N ARG A 59 0.34 -3.29 -16.99
CA ARG A 59 0.60 -3.75 -15.60
C ARG A 59 1.13 -5.18 -15.52
N GLY A 60 0.99 -5.96 -16.59
CA GLY A 60 1.63 -7.27 -16.73
C GLY A 60 0.82 -8.45 -16.17
N LYS A 61 1.28 -9.66 -16.49
CA LYS A 61 0.55 -10.92 -16.21
C LYS A 61 0.41 -11.22 -14.71
N LEU A 62 1.34 -10.75 -13.89
CA LEU A 62 1.29 -10.94 -12.44
C LEU A 62 0.16 -10.16 -11.78
N PHE A 63 -0.11 -8.94 -12.27
CA PHE A 63 -1.28 -8.19 -11.87
C PHE A 63 -2.56 -8.95 -12.24
N GLY A 64 -2.62 -9.51 -13.47
CA GLY A 64 -3.71 -10.38 -13.89
C GLY A 64 -3.95 -11.59 -12.97
N HIS A 65 -2.91 -12.34 -12.62
CA HIS A 65 -3.04 -13.46 -11.69
C HIS A 65 -3.44 -13.04 -10.27
N SER A 66 -3.00 -11.85 -9.83
CA SER A 66 -3.44 -11.29 -8.55
C SER A 66 -4.94 -11.01 -8.56
N LEU A 67 -5.47 -10.43 -9.65
CA LEU A 67 -6.92 -10.26 -9.82
C LEU A 67 -7.67 -11.59 -9.90
N ALA A 68 -7.09 -12.60 -10.56
CA ALA A 68 -7.67 -13.95 -10.65
C ALA A 68 -7.80 -14.57 -9.25
N LEU A 69 -6.74 -14.46 -8.45
CA LEU A 69 -6.74 -14.92 -7.05
C LEU A 69 -7.78 -14.18 -6.21
N ASP A 70 -7.89 -12.86 -6.36
CA ASP A 70 -8.88 -12.07 -5.64
C ASP A 70 -10.31 -12.44 -6.03
N ALA A 71 -10.57 -12.69 -7.32
CA ALA A 71 -11.86 -13.20 -7.80
C ALA A 71 -12.18 -14.58 -7.22
N ALA A 72 -11.20 -15.49 -7.21
CA ALA A 72 -11.36 -16.80 -6.60
C ALA A 72 -11.72 -16.68 -5.12
N ARG A 73 -10.96 -15.90 -4.34
CA ARG A 73 -11.21 -15.70 -2.90
C ARG A 73 -12.58 -15.10 -2.60
N LYS A 74 -13.11 -14.25 -3.48
CA LYS A 74 -14.48 -13.69 -3.35
C LYS A 74 -15.56 -14.74 -3.59
N ASN A 75 -15.31 -15.70 -4.47
CA ASN A 75 -16.28 -16.73 -4.85
C ASN A 75 -16.27 -17.97 -3.93
N GLY A 76 -15.18 -18.21 -3.19
CA GLY A 76 -15.15 -19.32 -2.25
C GLY A 76 -13.80 -19.59 -1.61
N LYS A 77 -13.78 -20.64 -0.78
CA LYS A 77 -12.55 -21.19 -0.20
C LYS A 77 -12.04 -22.32 -1.08
N TYR A 78 -10.73 -22.30 -1.32
CA TYR A 78 -10.00 -23.30 -2.09
C TYR A 78 -8.88 -23.87 -1.25
N ASP A 79 -8.57 -25.14 -1.47
CA ASP A 79 -7.46 -25.83 -0.82
C ASP A 79 -6.15 -25.60 -1.60
N TYR A 80 -6.28 -25.43 -2.92
CA TYR A 80 -5.18 -25.28 -3.86
C TYR A 80 -5.49 -24.26 -4.96
N TYR A 81 -4.45 -23.57 -5.40
CA TYR A 81 -4.49 -22.64 -6.53
C TYR A 81 -3.54 -23.13 -7.62
N PHE A 82 -4.09 -23.42 -8.80
CA PHE A 82 -3.31 -23.85 -9.95
C PHE A 82 -3.06 -22.66 -10.87
N VAL A 83 -1.85 -22.10 -10.79
CA VAL A 83 -1.44 -20.93 -11.57
C VAL A 83 -0.92 -21.41 -12.90
N LEU A 84 -1.49 -20.93 -14.02
CA LEU A 84 -1.15 -21.37 -15.37
C LEU A 84 -1.04 -20.18 -16.33
N MET A 85 0.02 -20.15 -17.15
CA MET A 85 0.03 -19.34 -18.36
C MET A 85 -0.88 -19.96 -19.41
N ASN A 86 -1.60 -19.16 -20.18
CA ASN A 86 -2.52 -19.65 -21.21
C ASN A 86 -1.87 -20.50 -22.32
N ASP A 87 -0.54 -20.49 -22.46
CA ASP A 87 0.20 -21.21 -23.50
C ASP A 87 0.89 -22.51 -23.03
N VAL A 88 0.42 -23.10 -21.92
CA VAL A 88 0.87 -24.44 -21.48
C VAL A 88 -0.15 -25.53 -21.79
N THR A 89 0.34 -26.70 -22.16
CA THR A 89 -0.48 -27.89 -22.45
C THR A 89 0.06 -29.13 -21.78
N PHE A 90 -0.83 -30.00 -21.32
CA PHE A 90 -0.49 -31.28 -20.69
C PHE A 90 -0.74 -32.44 -21.65
N GLU A 91 -0.16 -33.61 -21.35
CA GLU A 91 -0.44 -34.83 -22.11
C GLU A 91 -1.93 -35.21 -22.01
N PRO A 92 -2.60 -35.55 -23.13
CA PRO A 92 -4.00 -35.96 -23.10
C PRO A 92 -4.24 -37.16 -22.18
N GLY A 93 -5.33 -37.12 -21.40
CA GLY A 93 -5.71 -38.18 -20.47
C GLY A 93 -4.99 -38.17 -19.12
N VAL A 94 -4.06 -37.22 -18.90
CA VAL A 94 -3.42 -37.00 -17.59
C VAL A 94 -4.19 -35.92 -16.82
N ASP A 95 -4.54 -36.18 -15.57
CA ASP A 95 -5.12 -35.18 -14.65
C ASP A 95 -3.99 -34.44 -13.92
N PRO A 96 -3.59 -33.23 -14.37
CA PRO A 96 -2.45 -32.55 -13.80
C PRO A 96 -2.67 -32.13 -12.35
N ALA A 97 -3.90 -31.74 -11.99
CA ALA A 97 -4.18 -31.28 -10.64
C ALA A 97 -4.11 -32.42 -9.64
N ARG A 98 -4.71 -33.57 -9.97
CA ARG A 98 -4.66 -34.76 -9.12
C ARG A 98 -3.23 -35.23 -8.91
N THR A 99 -2.44 -35.37 -9.98
CA THR A 99 -1.05 -35.85 -9.90
C THR A 99 -0.20 -34.97 -8.97
N LEU A 100 -0.37 -33.65 -9.04
CA LEU A 100 0.36 -32.72 -8.17
C LEU A 100 -0.15 -32.75 -6.72
N ILE A 101 -1.47 -32.68 -6.51
CA ILE A 101 -2.07 -32.62 -5.18
C ILE A 101 -1.79 -33.89 -4.37
N GLU A 102 -1.85 -35.08 -4.99
CA GLU A 102 -1.56 -36.34 -4.29
C GLU A 102 -0.12 -36.39 -3.75
N GLN A 103 0.84 -35.76 -4.43
CA GLN A 103 2.21 -35.60 -3.93
C GLN A 103 2.28 -34.54 -2.81
N MET A 104 1.61 -33.40 -2.98
CA MET A 104 1.60 -32.31 -1.99
C MET A 104 0.87 -32.67 -0.68
N GLU A 105 -0.07 -33.60 -0.70
CA GLU A 105 -0.76 -34.11 0.49
C GLU A 105 0.13 -35.05 1.31
N ARG A 106 1.03 -35.78 0.65
CA ARG A 106 2.05 -36.62 1.33
C ARG A 106 3.14 -35.78 1.99
N GLU A 107 3.31 -34.53 1.55
CA GLU A 107 4.33 -33.61 2.04
C GLU A 107 3.69 -32.31 2.56
N PRO A 108 3.27 -32.27 3.84
CA PRO A 108 2.49 -31.17 4.38
C PRO A 108 3.13 -29.79 4.20
N ARG A 109 4.48 -29.70 4.25
CA ARG A 109 5.26 -28.45 4.12
C ARG A 109 5.65 -28.08 2.69
N MET A 110 5.19 -28.82 1.69
CA MET A 110 5.33 -28.45 0.29
C MET A 110 4.32 -27.35 -0.04
N ALA A 111 4.81 -26.14 -0.31
CA ALA A 111 3.97 -25.00 -0.64
C ALA A 111 3.64 -24.95 -2.13
N ILE A 112 4.64 -25.21 -2.98
CA ILE A 112 4.50 -25.19 -4.43
C ILE A 112 5.03 -26.48 -5.02
N LEU A 113 4.26 -27.08 -5.93
CA LEU A 113 4.72 -28.15 -6.80
C LEU A 113 4.44 -27.78 -8.26
N SER A 114 5.52 -27.66 -9.04
CA SER A 114 5.47 -27.39 -10.47
C SER A 114 5.61 -28.68 -11.26
N PRO A 115 4.82 -28.92 -12.32
CA PRO A 115 5.19 -29.88 -13.36
C PRO A 115 6.55 -29.49 -13.96
N THR A 116 7.27 -30.48 -14.48
CA THR A 116 8.48 -30.25 -15.27
C THR A 116 8.15 -29.69 -16.66
N ASN A 117 9.12 -29.08 -17.32
CA ASN A 117 8.96 -28.53 -18.66
C ASN A 117 9.60 -29.46 -19.68
N ALA A 118 8.80 -29.99 -20.61
CA ALA A 118 9.26 -30.91 -21.65
C ALA A 118 10.11 -30.23 -22.74
N ASP A 119 9.92 -28.94 -22.97
CA ASP A 119 10.64 -28.17 -23.99
C ASP A 119 11.96 -27.57 -23.46
N GLY A 120 12.19 -27.68 -22.15
CA GLY A 120 13.37 -27.18 -21.48
C GLY A 120 13.44 -25.64 -21.43
N GLY A 121 14.52 -25.10 -20.85
CA GLY A 121 14.84 -23.66 -20.91
C GLY A 121 14.89 -22.93 -19.57
N TYR A 122 14.25 -23.44 -18.52
CA TYR A 122 14.44 -22.94 -17.15
C TYR A 122 15.36 -23.87 -16.34
N PRO A 123 16.32 -23.35 -15.55
CA PRO A 123 17.27 -24.20 -14.83
C PRO A 123 16.58 -25.16 -13.88
N GLY A 124 16.84 -26.45 -14.05
CA GLY A 124 16.23 -27.50 -13.27
C GLY A 124 14.73 -27.67 -13.54
N ALA A 125 14.18 -27.27 -14.69
CA ALA A 125 12.80 -27.61 -15.07
C ALA A 125 12.70 -28.92 -15.87
N THR A 126 13.80 -29.43 -16.42
CA THR A 126 13.82 -30.68 -17.20
C THR A 126 13.44 -31.87 -16.33
N ARG A 127 12.60 -32.76 -16.87
CA ARG A 127 12.24 -34.02 -16.21
C ARG A 127 13.47 -34.90 -16.01
N GLU A 128 13.64 -35.39 -14.79
CA GLU A 128 14.63 -36.42 -14.45
C GLU A 128 13.97 -37.81 -14.45
N ALA A 129 14.73 -38.85 -14.78
CA ALA A 129 14.24 -40.24 -14.80
C ALA A 129 14.10 -40.82 -13.38
N ARG A 130 13.22 -40.22 -12.58
CA ARG A 130 12.94 -40.58 -11.19
C ARG A 130 11.46 -40.38 -10.87
N ALA A 131 10.98 -41.08 -9.84
CA ALA A 131 9.61 -40.93 -9.36
C ALA A 131 9.51 -39.79 -8.33
N GLY A 132 8.34 -39.15 -8.25
CA GLY A 132 8.03 -38.11 -7.26
C GLY A 132 8.56 -36.72 -7.61
N TRP A 133 9.12 -36.04 -6.61
CA TRP A 133 9.40 -34.59 -6.64
C TRP A 133 10.82 -34.24 -6.18
N ARG A 134 11.33 -33.06 -6.55
CA ARG A 134 12.64 -32.50 -6.11
C ARG A 134 12.48 -31.09 -5.62
N ALA A 135 12.99 -30.84 -4.42
CA ALA A 135 13.12 -29.49 -3.92
C ALA A 135 14.04 -28.66 -4.85
N VAL A 136 13.63 -27.43 -5.11
CA VAL A 136 14.37 -26.49 -5.96
C VAL A 136 14.34 -25.09 -5.36
N THR A 137 15.38 -24.30 -5.64
CA THR A 137 15.44 -22.91 -5.19
C THR A 137 14.28 -22.10 -5.77
N THR A 138 13.90 -22.33 -7.03
CA THR A 138 12.69 -21.77 -7.66
C THR A 138 12.14 -22.76 -8.71
N CYS A 139 10.85 -22.64 -9.02
CA CYS A 139 10.28 -23.18 -10.25
C CYS A 139 10.14 -22.07 -11.30
N ASP A 140 9.79 -22.44 -12.53
CA ASP A 140 9.37 -21.48 -13.53
C ASP A 140 7.98 -20.92 -13.20
N TYR A 141 7.63 -19.81 -13.85
CA TYR A 141 6.34 -19.14 -13.69
C TYR A 141 5.39 -19.48 -14.85
N LEU A 142 5.50 -20.68 -15.46
CA LEU A 142 4.61 -21.09 -16.55
C LEU A 142 3.43 -21.92 -16.05
N GLY A 143 3.64 -22.77 -15.05
CA GLY A 143 2.56 -23.52 -14.43
C GLY A 143 2.95 -24.14 -13.10
N PHE A 144 2.26 -23.81 -12.01
CA PHE A 144 2.52 -24.43 -10.71
C PHE A 144 1.29 -24.52 -9.82
N MET A 145 1.22 -25.57 -9.00
CA MET A 145 0.20 -25.75 -7.97
C MET A 145 0.69 -25.14 -6.65
N MET A 146 -0.13 -24.31 -6.01
CA MET A 146 0.17 -23.68 -4.72
C MET A 146 -0.87 -24.06 -3.67
N LYS A 147 -0.39 -24.47 -2.48
CA LYS A 147 -1.24 -24.79 -1.33
C LYS A 147 -1.80 -23.52 -0.70
N ALA A 148 -3.11 -23.48 -0.44
CA ALA A 148 -3.79 -22.29 0.11
C ALA A 148 -3.20 -21.83 1.45
N ALA A 149 -2.89 -22.77 2.36
CA ALA A 149 -2.29 -22.44 3.66
C ALA A 149 -0.94 -21.70 3.54
N ALA A 150 -0.11 -22.08 2.56
CA ALA A 150 1.16 -21.40 2.31
C ALA A 150 0.94 -20.01 1.71
N LEU A 151 -0.03 -19.88 0.80
CA LEU A 151 -0.42 -18.62 0.18
C LEU A 151 -1.00 -17.66 1.22
N ASP A 152 -1.86 -18.12 2.12
CA ASP A 152 -2.45 -17.32 3.18
C ASP A 152 -1.41 -16.86 4.21
N GLU A 153 -0.36 -17.65 4.46
CA GLU A 153 0.71 -17.29 5.38
C GLU A 153 1.72 -16.30 4.78
N VAL A 154 2.12 -16.50 3.52
CA VAL A 154 3.26 -15.79 2.91
C VAL A 154 2.85 -14.74 1.89
N GLY A 155 1.61 -14.82 1.39
CA GLY A 155 1.12 -14.02 0.27
C GLY A 155 1.41 -14.67 -1.08
N PHE A 156 1.15 -13.90 -2.14
CA PHE A 156 1.25 -14.36 -3.52
C PHE A 156 2.38 -13.63 -4.27
N LEU A 157 2.48 -13.86 -5.58
CA LEU A 157 3.47 -13.23 -6.43
C LEU A 157 3.30 -11.70 -6.43
N ASN A 158 4.40 -10.96 -6.29
CA ASN A 158 4.37 -9.50 -6.22
C ASN A 158 3.98 -8.88 -7.58
N PRO A 159 2.84 -8.17 -7.69
CA PRO A 159 2.35 -7.63 -8.95
C PRO A 159 3.19 -6.46 -9.49
N GLN A 160 4.13 -5.92 -8.71
CA GLN A 160 5.06 -4.88 -9.18
C GLN A 160 6.06 -5.39 -10.22
N PHE A 161 6.28 -6.70 -10.28
CA PHE A 161 7.11 -7.32 -11.31
C PHE A 161 6.35 -7.36 -12.65
N GLN A 162 6.18 -6.21 -13.29
CA GLN A 162 5.46 -6.04 -14.55
C GLN A 162 5.82 -7.09 -15.62
N TYR A 163 7.11 -7.45 -15.69
CA TYR A 163 7.68 -8.42 -16.63
C TYR A 163 8.01 -9.78 -16.00
N CYS A 164 7.40 -10.09 -14.86
CA CYS A 164 7.43 -11.34 -14.10
C CYS A 164 8.80 -11.79 -13.52
N TRP A 165 9.92 -11.42 -14.12
CA TRP A 165 11.25 -11.93 -13.75
C TRP A 165 11.61 -11.47 -12.34
N GLY A 166 11.81 -12.43 -11.44
CA GLY A 166 12.10 -12.19 -10.03
C GLY A 166 10.94 -12.46 -9.09
N ALA A 167 9.69 -12.41 -9.54
CA ALA A 167 8.54 -12.61 -8.64
C ALA A 167 8.53 -14.00 -7.99
N ILE A 168 8.87 -15.05 -8.75
CA ILE A 168 8.97 -16.41 -8.22
C ILE A 168 10.15 -16.58 -7.25
N HIS A 169 11.25 -15.84 -7.48
CA HIS A 169 12.42 -15.82 -6.58
C HIS A 169 12.05 -15.19 -5.23
N GLU A 170 11.33 -14.07 -5.25
CA GLU A 170 10.86 -13.39 -4.04
C GLU A 170 9.87 -14.27 -3.26
N LEU A 171 8.88 -14.84 -3.96
CA LEU A 171 7.91 -15.75 -3.34
C LEU A 171 8.60 -16.98 -2.73
N SER A 172 9.55 -17.57 -3.46
CA SER A 172 10.32 -18.72 -2.97
C SER A 172 11.07 -18.40 -1.68
N TYR A 173 11.80 -17.29 -1.64
CA TYR A 173 12.50 -16.87 -0.45
C TYR A 173 11.57 -16.70 0.75
N LYS A 174 10.41 -16.06 0.55
CA LYS A 174 9.43 -15.87 1.63
C LYS A 174 8.86 -17.21 2.11
N LEU A 175 8.59 -18.15 1.20
CA LEU A 175 8.12 -19.50 1.53
C LEU A 175 9.16 -20.28 2.35
N TYR A 176 10.41 -20.34 1.88
CA TYR A 176 11.51 -20.97 2.62
C TYR A 176 11.74 -20.33 3.99
N SER A 177 11.65 -19.00 4.08
CA SER A 177 11.77 -18.27 5.34
C SER A 177 10.64 -18.55 6.33
N ALA A 178 9.46 -18.96 5.83
CA ALA A 178 8.34 -19.42 6.65
C ALA A 178 8.36 -20.95 6.87
N GLY A 179 9.42 -21.64 6.45
CA GLY A 179 9.63 -23.08 6.62
C GLY A 179 8.84 -23.97 5.64
N TRP A 180 8.35 -23.39 4.54
CA TRP A 180 7.77 -24.12 3.42
C TRP A 180 8.85 -24.43 2.38
N PHE A 181 8.57 -25.29 1.40
CA PHE A 181 9.47 -25.49 0.26
C PHE A 181 8.76 -25.59 -1.08
N ILE A 182 9.53 -25.40 -2.14
CA ILE A 182 9.11 -25.50 -3.54
C ILE A 182 9.76 -26.72 -4.17
N ALA A 183 9.01 -27.42 -5.03
CA ALA A 183 9.53 -28.55 -5.78
C ALA A 183 9.05 -28.58 -7.25
N TYR A 184 9.79 -29.33 -8.08
CA TYR A 184 9.27 -29.87 -9.34
C TYR A 184 8.78 -31.30 -9.14
N SER A 185 7.75 -31.71 -9.89
CA SER A 185 7.34 -33.10 -10.04
C SER A 185 7.90 -33.69 -11.34
N ASP A 186 8.61 -34.81 -11.23
CA ASP A 186 9.08 -35.58 -12.38
C ASP A 186 8.02 -36.60 -12.87
N GLU A 187 6.83 -36.61 -12.25
CA GLU A 187 5.71 -37.47 -12.67
C GLU A 187 4.89 -36.86 -13.81
N ILE A 188 4.94 -35.53 -13.96
CA ILE A 188 4.18 -34.81 -14.97
C ILE A 188 5.00 -33.68 -15.58
N SER A 189 4.82 -33.48 -16.90
CA SER A 189 5.40 -32.37 -17.64
C SER A 189 4.34 -31.63 -18.43
N TYR A 190 4.54 -30.32 -18.61
CA TYR A 190 3.81 -29.54 -19.61
C TYR A 190 4.71 -29.26 -20.83
N ARG A 191 4.07 -28.94 -21.96
CA ARG A 191 4.70 -28.30 -23.12
C ARG A 191 4.34 -26.82 -23.18
N HIS A 192 5.28 -26.00 -23.57
CA HIS A 192 5.15 -24.56 -23.75
C HIS A 192 5.03 -24.23 -25.24
N LEU A 193 3.84 -23.77 -25.65
CA LEU A 193 3.54 -23.50 -27.06
C LEU A 193 4.22 -22.24 -27.63
N GLY A 194 4.93 -21.47 -26.80
CA GLY A 194 5.70 -20.31 -27.24
C GLY A 194 4.85 -19.13 -27.74
N GLY A 195 3.73 -18.84 -27.07
CA GLY A 195 2.73 -17.86 -27.49
C GLY A 195 2.80 -16.53 -26.76
N SER A 196 4.01 -16.00 -26.50
CA SER A 196 4.17 -14.84 -25.62
C SER A 196 3.35 -13.64 -26.07
N THR A 197 2.58 -13.10 -25.14
CA THR A 197 1.92 -11.78 -25.20
C THR A 197 2.86 -10.65 -25.69
N TYR A 198 4.16 -10.82 -25.44
CA TYR A 198 5.23 -9.85 -25.66
C TYR A 198 5.87 -10.01 -27.04
N GLY A 199 6.05 -8.89 -27.75
CA GLY A 199 6.78 -8.83 -29.02
C GLY A 199 6.02 -9.36 -30.25
N GLN A 200 4.77 -9.81 -30.09
CA GLN A 200 3.93 -10.14 -31.23
C GLN A 200 3.39 -8.88 -31.92
N LYS A 201 3.43 -8.88 -33.27
CA LYS A 201 2.83 -7.82 -34.08
C LYS A 201 1.35 -7.69 -33.75
N GLY A 202 0.91 -6.48 -33.40
CA GLY A 202 -0.51 -6.17 -33.14
C GLY A 202 -0.97 -6.29 -31.68
N THR A 203 -0.07 -6.49 -30.70
CA THR A 203 -0.45 -6.49 -29.26
C THR A 203 -0.13 -5.18 -28.51
N ASN A 204 0.39 -4.16 -29.20
CA ASN A 204 0.88 -2.90 -28.59
C ASN A 204 1.86 -3.14 -27.42
N THR A 205 2.72 -4.16 -27.54
CA THR A 205 3.77 -4.47 -26.55
C THR A 205 5.16 -4.16 -27.11
N ILE A 206 6.13 -3.94 -26.21
CA ILE A 206 7.54 -3.75 -26.55
C ILE A 206 8.17 -5.02 -27.14
N SER A 207 9.33 -4.89 -27.79
CA SER A 207 10.06 -6.04 -28.34
C SER A 207 10.48 -7.03 -27.25
N ARG A 208 10.75 -8.29 -27.63
CA ARG A 208 11.18 -9.32 -26.69
C ARG A 208 12.54 -8.97 -26.07
N GLU A 209 13.45 -8.38 -26.84
CA GLU A 209 14.75 -7.91 -26.36
C GLU A 209 14.58 -6.80 -25.32
N GLU A 210 13.74 -5.81 -25.61
CA GLU A 210 13.49 -4.69 -24.70
C GLU A 210 12.81 -5.17 -23.40
N TYR A 211 11.83 -6.06 -23.53
CA TYR A 211 11.20 -6.74 -22.39
C TYR A 211 12.24 -7.42 -21.50
N GLN A 212 13.15 -8.21 -22.08
CA GLN A 212 14.16 -8.93 -21.31
C GLN A 212 15.12 -7.95 -20.61
N GLN A 213 15.54 -6.87 -21.28
CA GLN A 213 16.41 -5.87 -20.68
C GLN A 213 15.73 -5.16 -19.50
N ARG A 214 14.49 -4.68 -19.67
CA ARG A 214 13.72 -4.03 -18.59
C ARG A 214 13.48 -4.99 -17.42
N ALA A 215 13.13 -6.24 -17.70
CA ALA A 215 12.89 -7.27 -16.68
C ALA A 215 14.15 -7.58 -15.85
N LYS A 216 15.30 -7.74 -16.52
CA LYS A 216 16.59 -7.98 -15.86
C LYS A 216 17.00 -6.80 -14.97
N ARG A 217 16.95 -5.57 -15.48
CA ARG A 217 17.30 -4.37 -14.72
C ARG A 217 16.41 -4.20 -13.49
N PHE A 218 15.10 -4.28 -13.70
CA PHE A 218 14.12 -4.19 -12.61
C PHE A 218 14.38 -5.24 -11.52
N ALA A 219 14.53 -6.52 -11.91
CA ALA A 219 14.78 -7.58 -10.94
C ALA A 219 16.09 -7.34 -10.16
N TYR A 220 17.18 -7.01 -10.86
CA TYR A 220 18.48 -6.75 -10.22
C TYR A 220 18.38 -5.63 -9.18
N GLU A 221 17.82 -4.48 -9.58
CA GLU A 221 17.68 -3.31 -8.71
C GLU A 221 16.67 -3.53 -7.59
N HIS A 222 15.55 -4.19 -7.87
CA HIS A 222 14.55 -4.51 -6.85
C HIS A 222 15.16 -5.37 -5.76
N PHE A 223 15.83 -6.47 -6.12
CA PHE A 223 16.42 -7.34 -5.10
C PHE A 223 17.54 -6.66 -4.34
N ARG A 224 18.41 -5.92 -5.03
CA ARG A 224 19.46 -5.13 -4.40
C ARG A 224 18.89 -4.13 -3.40
N THR A 225 17.88 -3.37 -3.82
CA THR A 225 17.27 -2.30 -3.02
C THR A 225 16.55 -2.86 -1.80
N ASN A 226 15.73 -3.90 -1.99
CA ASN A 226 14.83 -4.42 -0.95
C ASN A 226 15.49 -5.46 -0.04
N TYR A 227 16.51 -6.19 -0.53
CA TYR A 227 17.12 -7.33 0.17
C TYR A 227 18.64 -7.24 0.32
N GLY A 228 19.28 -6.18 -0.21
CA GLY A 228 20.71 -5.95 -0.15
C GLY A 228 21.50 -6.55 -1.31
N ASP A 229 22.78 -6.18 -1.39
CA ASP A 229 23.65 -6.52 -2.53
C ASP A 229 23.92 -8.03 -2.64
N ASN A 230 23.81 -8.76 -1.53
CA ASN A 230 24.05 -10.19 -1.41
C ASN A 230 22.76 -11.02 -1.24
N TRP A 231 21.61 -10.49 -1.70
CA TRP A 231 20.30 -11.14 -1.57
C TRP A 231 20.29 -12.62 -1.99
N ASN A 232 21.04 -13.01 -3.02
CA ASN A 232 21.06 -14.40 -3.53
C ASN A 232 21.62 -15.37 -2.49
N GLU A 233 22.64 -14.96 -1.73
CA GLU A 233 23.25 -15.78 -0.67
C GLU A 233 22.29 -15.88 0.53
N VAL A 234 21.61 -14.78 0.86
CA VAL A 234 20.57 -14.76 1.90
C VAL A 234 19.42 -15.68 1.53
N PHE A 235 19.01 -15.67 0.26
CA PHE A 235 17.91 -16.49 -0.23
C PHE A 235 18.30 -17.97 -0.26
N LEU A 236 19.50 -18.28 -0.72
CA LEU A 236 20.04 -19.64 -0.69
C LEU A 236 20.22 -20.16 0.75
N ALA A 237 20.59 -19.30 1.69
CA ALA A 237 20.70 -19.69 3.10
C ALA A 237 19.36 -20.16 3.68
N ALA A 238 18.23 -19.56 3.25
CA ALA A 238 16.90 -19.99 3.67
C ALA A 238 16.54 -21.41 3.19
N THR A 239 17.20 -21.91 2.14
CA THR A 239 16.94 -23.25 1.59
C THR A 239 17.80 -24.34 2.20
N ARG A 240 18.74 -24.01 3.10
CA ARG A 240 19.71 -24.97 3.70
C ARG A 240 19.11 -26.26 4.27
N PRO A 241 17.88 -26.29 4.84
CA PRO A 241 17.28 -27.55 5.30
C PRO A 241 17.04 -28.57 4.17
N TYR A 242 17.07 -28.14 2.92
CA TYR A 242 16.74 -28.94 1.75
C TYR A 242 17.98 -29.18 0.88
N LYS A 243 18.13 -30.42 0.37
CA LYS A 243 19.18 -30.77 -0.58
C LYS A 243 18.77 -30.31 -1.97
N ILE A 244 19.25 -29.13 -2.39
CA ILE A 244 18.92 -28.54 -3.69
C ILE A 244 20.14 -28.61 -4.61
N ALA A 245 19.95 -29.14 -5.81
CA ALA A 245 21.02 -29.35 -6.79
C ALA A 245 21.36 -28.09 -7.61
N VAL A 246 20.35 -27.25 -7.89
CA VAL A 246 20.48 -26.07 -8.77
C VAL A 246 20.22 -24.80 -7.99
N ASP A 247 21.25 -23.97 -7.86
CA ASP A 247 21.16 -22.63 -7.28
C ASP A 247 20.69 -21.62 -8.34
N THR A 248 19.37 -21.52 -8.50
CA THR A 248 18.76 -20.56 -9.42
C THR A 248 18.92 -19.12 -8.95
N PHE A 249 19.11 -18.85 -7.65
CA PHE A 249 19.26 -17.49 -7.13
C PHE A 249 20.58 -16.88 -7.63
N THR A 250 21.69 -17.60 -7.50
CA THR A 250 22.99 -17.12 -7.98
C THR A 250 23.04 -17.04 -9.50
N GLN A 251 22.50 -18.03 -10.22
CA GLN A 251 22.42 -18.00 -11.69
C GLN A 251 21.63 -16.79 -12.20
N HIS A 252 20.48 -16.49 -11.59
CA HIS A 252 19.65 -15.36 -12.00
C HIS A 252 20.26 -14.01 -11.60
N LYS A 253 20.96 -13.90 -10.47
CA LYS A 253 21.72 -12.69 -10.16
C LYS A 253 22.76 -12.38 -11.24
N GLN A 254 23.48 -13.40 -11.70
CA GLN A 254 24.44 -13.26 -12.81
C GLN A 254 23.73 -12.88 -14.12
N LEU A 255 22.66 -13.59 -14.47
CA LEU A 255 21.87 -13.31 -15.67
C LEU A 255 21.30 -11.89 -15.67
N TRP A 256 20.76 -11.41 -14.55
CA TRP A 256 20.17 -10.08 -14.46
C TRP A 256 21.24 -8.98 -14.49
N SER A 257 22.42 -9.24 -13.91
CA SER A 257 23.55 -8.31 -14.00
C SER A 257 24.06 -8.10 -15.44
N SER A 258 23.79 -9.03 -16.36
CA SER A 258 24.13 -8.85 -17.79
C SER A 258 23.38 -7.71 -18.48
N ALA A 259 22.37 -7.12 -17.85
CA ALA A 259 21.66 -5.95 -18.37
C ALA A 259 22.34 -4.61 -18.03
N PHE A 260 23.53 -4.66 -17.42
CA PHE A 260 24.30 -3.50 -17.00
C PHE A 260 25.71 -3.56 -17.61
N THR A 261 26.30 -2.39 -17.86
CA THR A 261 27.72 -2.32 -18.22
C THR A 261 28.60 -2.56 -16.99
N PRO A 262 29.90 -2.90 -17.17
CA PRO A 262 30.84 -3.00 -16.06
C PRO A 262 30.92 -1.73 -15.19
N GLU A 263 30.82 -0.56 -15.82
CA GLU A 263 30.84 0.75 -15.15
C GLU A 263 29.58 0.94 -14.29
N GLU A 264 28.39 0.70 -14.84
CA GLU A 264 27.12 0.76 -14.09
C GLU A 264 27.14 -0.21 -12.89
N LEU A 265 27.68 -1.43 -13.07
CA LEU A 265 27.81 -2.40 -11.98
C LEU A 265 28.82 -1.95 -10.91
N SER A 266 29.92 -1.31 -11.31
CA SER A 266 30.92 -0.78 -10.38
C SER A 266 30.33 0.35 -9.54
N GLU A 267 29.60 1.28 -10.16
CA GLU A 267 28.88 2.36 -9.45
C GLU A 267 27.84 1.80 -8.47
N LEU A 268 27.11 0.75 -8.86
CA LEU A 268 26.09 0.12 -8.01
C LEU A 268 26.67 -0.67 -6.83
N ARG A 269 27.90 -1.19 -6.93
CA ARG A 269 28.52 -2.05 -5.90
C ARG A 269 29.44 -1.30 -4.96
N GLY A 270 30.10 -0.24 -5.44
CA GLY A 270 31.30 0.29 -4.80
C GLY A 270 32.45 -0.74 -4.81
N ASP A 271 33.69 -0.27 -4.68
CA ASP A 271 34.83 -1.19 -4.54
C ASP A 271 34.73 -1.91 -3.18
N ASP A 272 34.23 -3.15 -3.20
CA ASP A 272 34.15 -4.20 -2.18
C ASP A 272 35.49 -4.80 -1.68
N PRO A 273 36.28 -4.23 -0.74
CA PRO A 273 37.54 -4.87 -0.31
C PRO A 273 37.30 -6.25 0.34
N ARG A 274 36.06 -6.59 0.72
CA ARG A 274 35.69 -7.85 1.36
C ARG A 274 35.06 -8.88 0.41
N ALA A 275 35.07 -8.64 -0.92
CA ALA A 275 34.45 -9.53 -1.90
C ALA A 275 34.97 -10.98 -1.89
N GLY A 276 36.14 -11.25 -1.29
CA GLY A 276 36.71 -12.60 -1.11
C GLY A 276 36.43 -13.27 0.23
N LEU A 277 35.73 -12.61 1.16
CA LEU A 277 35.42 -13.15 2.49
C LEU A 277 34.07 -13.90 2.49
N VAL A 278 33.93 -14.91 3.35
CA VAL A 278 32.63 -15.56 3.57
C VAL A 278 31.67 -14.61 4.30
N LEU A 279 30.36 -14.81 4.13
CA LEU A 279 29.33 -13.89 4.59
C LEU A 279 29.42 -13.59 6.10
N GLU A 280 29.68 -14.60 6.92
CA GLU A 280 29.86 -14.45 8.37
C GLU A 280 31.02 -13.49 8.71
N GLN A 281 32.13 -13.55 7.96
CA GLN A 281 33.30 -12.69 8.15
C GLN A 281 33.04 -11.26 7.68
N ARG A 282 32.23 -11.08 6.63
CA ARG A 282 31.83 -9.76 6.13
C ARG A 282 31.00 -8.99 7.15
N MET A 283 30.21 -9.68 7.97
CA MET A 283 29.36 -9.08 8.99
C MET A 283 30.08 -8.67 10.29
N GLN A 284 31.40 -8.88 10.37
CA GLN A 284 32.22 -8.51 11.54
C GLN A 284 33.07 -7.26 11.25
N PRO A 285 33.19 -6.32 12.21
CA PRO A 285 34.17 -5.25 12.14
C PRO A 285 35.60 -5.80 12.02
N LEU A 286 36.41 -5.26 11.11
CA LEU A 286 37.83 -5.63 11.02
C LEU A 286 38.63 -5.08 12.21
N SER A 287 39.61 -5.85 12.68
CA SER A 287 40.53 -5.38 13.71
C SER A 287 41.72 -4.64 13.10
N THR A 288 41.66 -3.32 13.09
CA THR A 288 42.75 -2.41 12.72
C THR A 288 43.28 -1.64 13.93
N SER A 289 44.58 -1.76 14.21
CA SER A 289 45.23 -1.04 15.32
C SER A 289 45.14 0.48 15.09
N GLY A 290 44.75 1.24 16.11
CA GLY A 290 44.62 2.70 16.05
C GLY A 290 43.36 3.25 15.37
N ALA A 291 42.45 2.39 14.89
CA ALA A 291 41.18 2.84 14.31
C ALA A 291 40.22 3.38 15.40
N LYS A 292 39.55 4.49 15.10
CA LYS A 292 38.53 5.08 15.97
C LYS A 292 37.19 4.40 15.72
N ARG A 293 36.73 3.60 16.69
CA ARG A 293 35.53 2.77 16.56
C ARG A 293 34.49 3.15 17.61
N LEU A 294 33.23 3.30 17.21
CA LEU A 294 32.14 3.68 18.11
C LEU A 294 31.18 2.52 18.32
N HIS A 295 30.89 2.21 19.59
CA HIS A 295 29.85 1.28 19.98
C HIS A 295 28.69 2.10 20.56
N LEU A 296 27.64 2.28 19.76
CA LEU A 296 26.51 3.15 20.10
C LEU A 296 25.41 2.34 20.79
N GLY A 297 24.83 2.90 21.85
CA GLY A 297 23.84 2.19 22.67
C GLY A 297 24.46 1.00 23.36
N CYS A 298 25.64 1.20 23.97
CA CYS A 298 26.45 0.08 24.44
C CYS A 298 25.76 -0.76 25.53
N GLY A 299 24.76 -0.20 26.22
CA GLY A 299 24.12 -0.89 27.31
C GLY A 299 25.14 -1.26 28.40
N PRO A 300 24.91 -2.36 29.14
CA PRO A 300 25.90 -2.88 30.09
C PRO A 300 27.10 -3.58 29.41
N GLU A 301 27.03 -3.90 28.12
CA GLU A 301 28.03 -4.70 27.40
C GLU A 301 29.07 -3.83 26.69
N LYS A 302 30.01 -3.27 27.45
CA LYS A 302 31.10 -2.45 26.87
C LYS A 302 32.08 -3.27 26.05
N ARG A 303 32.50 -2.72 24.90
CA ARG A 303 33.49 -3.33 24.00
C ARG A 303 34.88 -2.75 24.23
N THR A 304 35.82 -3.63 24.59
CA THR A 304 37.23 -3.26 24.77
C THR A 304 37.83 -2.71 23.47
N GLY A 305 38.50 -1.57 23.54
CA GLY A 305 39.12 -0.91 22.38
C GLY A 305 38.15 -0.13 21.49
N TRP A 306 36.88 0.00 21.89
CA TRP A 306 35.88 0.87 21.26
C TRP A 306 35.54 2.03 22.19
N ILE A 307 35.08 3.13 21.62
CA ILE A 307 34.47 4.23 22.38
C ILE A 307 32.99 3.86 22.58
N ASN A 308 32.62 3.54 23.81
CA ASN A 308 31.27 3.13 24.17
C ASN A 308 30.42 4.35 24.50
N ILE A 309 29.30 4.51 23.80
CA ILE A 309 28.42 5.68 23.91
C ILE A 309 27.02 5.22 24.30
N ASP A 310 26.45 5.84 25.33
CA ASP A 310 25.07 5.59 25.77
C ASP A 310 24.44 6.88 26.32
N THR A 311 23.12 6.93 26.40
CA THR A 311 22.39 8.03 27.04
C THR A 311 22.32 7.88 28.57
N GLN A 312 22.48 6.66 29.08
CA GLN A 312 22.33 6.36 30.50
C GLN A 312 23.68 6.42 31.21
N ALA A 313 23.92 7.51 31.95
CA ALA A 313 25.14 7.69 32.74
C ALA A 313 25.37 6.55 33.76
N ALA A 314 24.31 5.92 34.26
CA ALA A 314 24.38 4.81 35.22
C ALA A 314 25.13 3.57 34.67
N LEU A 315 25.16 3.41 33.34
CA LEU A 315 25.89 2.31 32.67
C LEU A 315 27.40 2.57 32.56
N ASN A 316 27.86 3.76 32.99
CA ASN A 316 29.25 4.20 32.94
C ASN A 316 29.90 4.00 31.53
N PRO A 317 29.29 4.57 30.46
CA PRO A 317 29.87 4.57 29.12
C PRO A 317 31.09 5.51 29.07
N ASP A 318 31.93 5.37 28.04
CA ASP A 318 33.07 6.28 27.84
C ASP A 318 32.59 7.71 27.54
N ILE A 319 31.44 7.84 26.87
CA ILE A 319 30.77 9.10 26.57
C ILE A 319 29.28 8.97 26.82
N VAL A 320 28.71 9.91 27.58
CA VAL A 320 27.26 10.04 27.76
C VAL A 320 26.71 11.00 26.70
N ALA A 321 26.03 10.47 25.68
CA ALA A 321 25.49 11.28 24.58
C ALA A 321 24.31 10.61 23.87
N SER A 322 23.46 11.43 23.25
CA SER A 322 22.45 10.94 22.31
C SER A 322 23.11 10.51 21.01
N VAL A 323 22.60 9.42 20.43
CA VAL A 323 23.18 8.82 19.21
C VAL A 323 22.79 9.55 17.93
N ASP A 324 21.81 10.45 18.00
CA ASP A 324 21.39 11.33 16.90
C ASP A 324 22.16 12.65 16.83
N SER A 325 23.08 12.90 17.76
CA SER A 325 23.94 14.08 17.79
C SER A 325 25.27 13.78 18.48
N LEU A 326 26.34 13.70 17.68
CA LEU A 326 27.69 13.30 18.05
C LEU A 326 28.71 14.45 17.82
N PRO A 327 28.52 15.64 18.42
CA PRO A 327 29.34 16.83 18.15
C PRO A 327 30.79 16.70 18.63
N MET A 328 31.08 15.74 19.51
CA MET A 328 32.43 15.43 19.98
C MET A 328 33.32 14.76 18.91
N PHE A 329 32.75 14.37 17.77
CA PHE A 329 33.48 13.82 16.62
C PHE A 329 33.37 14.76 15.41
N SER A 330 34.52 15.08 14.82
CA SER A 330 34.61 15.79 13.56
C SER A 330 34.06 14.97 12.39
N ASP A 331 33.65 15.64 11.32
CA ASP A 331 33.25 15.02 10.06
C ASP A 331 34.35 14.07 9.54
N GLY A 332 33.97 12.89 9.07
CA GLY A 332 34.90 11.92 8.50
C GLY A 332 36.04 11.51 9.44
N SER A 333 35.80 11.44 10.75
CA SER A 333 36.84 11.14 11.75
C SER A 333 36.76 9.74 12.35
N VAL A 334 35.70 8.98 12.06
CA VAL A 334 35.39 7.65 12.61
C VAL A 334 35.60 6.58 11.55
N ASP A 335 36.23 5.46 11.93
CA ASP A 335 36.57 4.35 11.03
C ASP A 335 35.48 3.27 10.97
N VAL A 336 34.76 3.03 12.07
CA VAL A 336 33.68 2.04 12.15
C VAL A 336 32.66 2.46 13.21
N ILE A 337 31.37 2.26 12.92
CA ILE A 337 30.28 2.32 13.89
C ILE A 337 29.62 0.95 13.99
N GLU A 338 29.31 0.53 15.21
CA GLU A 338 28.43 -0.61 15.47
C GLU A 338 27.35 -0.22 16.48
N ALA A 339 26.11 -0.59 16.18
CA ALA A 339 24.97 -0.43 17.09
C ALA A 339 24.11 -1.70 17.06
N ASN A 340 23.94 -2.34 18.22
CA ASN A 340 23.14 -3.55 18.35
C ASN A 340 21.99 -3.29 19.32
N HIS A 341 20.77 -3.62 18.93
CA HIS A 341 19.55 -3.44 19.72
C HIS A 341 19.35 -2.02 20.28
N LEU A 342 19.68 -1.03 19.44
CA LEU A 342 19.52 0.40 19.73
C LEU A 342 18.48 1.02 18.80
N PHE A 343 18.54 0.69 17.52
CA PHE A 343 17.88 1.46 16.47
C PHE A 343 16.35 1.35 16.52
N GLU A 344 15.82 0.23 17.02
CA GLU A 344 14.41 0.00 17.30
C GLU A 344 13.85 0.90 18.44
N HIS A 345 14.71 1.42 19.31
CA HIS A 345 14.33 2.33 20.40
C HIS A 345 14.23 3.80 19.97
N LEU A 346 14.61 4.11 18.73
CA LEU A 346 14.49 5.44 18.14
C LEU A 346 13.10 5.60 17.49
N THR A 347 12.55 6.80 17.59
CA THR A 347 11.41 7.16 16.72
C THR A 347 11.91 7.21 15.27
N TYR A 348 11.00 7.13 14.30
CA TYR A 348 11.37 7.21 12.89
C TYR A 348 12.23 8.46 12.57
N ASP A 349 11.82 9.65 13.05
CA ASP A 349 12.58 10.89 12.82
C ASP A 349 13.96 10.88 13.50
N SER A 350 14.04 10.40 14.75
CA SER A 350 15.32 10.27 15.47
C SER A 350 16.28 9.29 14.80
N ALA A 351 15.74 8.19 14.24
CA ALA A 351 16.51 7.21 13.51
C ALA A 351 17.09 7.80 12.21
N LEU A 352 16.30 8.57 11.46
CA LEU A 352 16.79 9.27 10.27
C LEU A 352 17.87 10.31 10.62
N ALA A 353 17.69 11.05 11.72
CA ALA A 353 18.71 11.98 12.23
C ALA A 353 20.00 11.25 12.62
N ALA A 354 19.89 10.13 13.33
CA ALA A 354 21.02 9.29 13.70
C ALA A 354 21.78 8.77 12.48
N LEU A 355 21.10 8.24 11.46
CA LEU A 355 21.78 7.77 10.24
C LEU A 355 22.56 8.89 9.54
N LYS A 356 22.01 10.11 9.47
CA LYS A 356 22.72 11.27 8.91
C LYS A 356 23.94 11.64 9.74
N GLU A 357 23.81 11.62 11.06
CA GLU A 357 24.90 11.94 11.97
C GLU A 357 26.02 10.88 11.91
N TRP A 358 25.65 9.61 11.81
CA TRP A 358 26.59 8.50 11.65
C TRP A 358 27.33 8.61 10.31
N ALA A 359 26.61 8.93 9.25
CA ALA A 359 27.20 9.19 7.94
C ALA A 359 28.13 10.43 7.93
N ARG A 360 27.85 11.45 8.75
CA ARG A 360 28.72 12.63 8.92
C ARG A 360 30.04 12.26 9.58
N VAL A 361 30.01 11.53 10.69
CA VAL A 361 31.23 11.22 11.46
C VAL A 361 32.07 10.11 10.81
N LEU A 362 31.45 9.20 10.05
CA LEU A 362 32.15 8.13 9.34
C LEU A 362 33.00 8.68 8.19
N LYS A 363 34.24 8.16 8.07
CA LYS A 363 35.09 8.40 6.89
C LYS A 363 34.40 7.90 5.60
N PRO A 364 34.64 8.51 4.44
CA PRO A 364 34.32 7.89 3.16
C PRO A 364 34.86 6.44 3.08
N GLY A 365 34.01 5.48 2.70
CA GLY A 365 34.36 4.05 2.67
C GLY A 365 34.34 3.34 4.04
N ALA A 366 34.08 4.04 5.14
CA ALA A 366 33.96 3.43 6.46
C ALA A 366 32.64 2.67 6.64
N GLU A 367 32.61 1.80 7.63
CA GLU A 367 31.55 0.79 7.78
C GLU A 367 30.63 1.08 8.97
N LEU A 368 29.35 0.81 8.76
CA LEU A 368 28.30 0.79 9.78
C LEU A 368 27.76 -0.64 9.91
N PHE A 369 27.69 -1.15 11.14
CA PHE A 369 27.09 -2.43 11.46
C PHE A 369 25.86 -2.23 12.34
N LEU A 370 24.72 -2.80 11.94
CA LEU A 370 23.48 -2.78 12.73
C LEU A 370 22.96 -4.18 12.96
N GLU A 371 22.46 -4.45 14.16
CA GLU A 371 21.74 -5.68 14.53
C GLU A 371 20.50 -5.30 15.35
N LEU A 372 19.31 -5.76 14.95
CA LEU A 372 18.01 -5.34 15.50
C LEU A 372 16.90 -6.32 15.09
N PRO A 373 15.70 -6.24 15.72
CA PRO A 373 14.54 -7.03 15.28
C PRO A 373 14.15 -6.76 13.83
N ASP A 374 13.92 -7.82 13.05
CA ASP A 374 13.38 -7.74 11.69
C ASP A 374 11.85 -7.65 11.78
N PHE A 375 11.29 -6.49 11.43
CA PHE A 375 9.84 -6.24 11.54
C PHE A 375 9.01 -7.32 10.84
N ASP A 376 9.41 -7.73 9.62
CA ASP A 376 8.65 -8.70 8.86
C ASP A 376 8.73 -10.09 9.51
N ALA A 377 9.88 -10.44 10.10
CA ALA A 377 10.04 -11.69 10.86
C ALA A 377 9.19 -11.67 12.14
N CYS A 378 9.22 -10.56 12.89
CA CYS A 378 8.40 -10.37 14.08
C CYS A 378 6.92 -10.57 13.79
N VAL A 379 6.38 -9.92 12.75
CA VAL A 379 4.97 -10.06 12.35
C VAL A 379 4.63 -11.50 12.00
N ARG A 380 5.49 -12.21 11.27
CA ARG A 380 5.27 -13.63 10.93
C ARG A 380 5.31 -14.57 12.14
N MET A 381 5.96 -14.17 13.23
CA MET A 381 6.15 -15.01 14.42
C MET A 381 5.08 -14.83 15.49
N ILE A 382 4.23 -13.79 15.38
CA ILE A 382 3.14 -13.55 16.34
C ILE A 382 2.25 -14.80 16.43
N GLY A 383 2.05 -15.28 17.65
CA GLY A 383 1.28 -16.47 17.99
C GLY A 383 2.01 -17.80 17.77
N LYS A 384 3.28 -17.80 17.30
CA LYS A 384 4.00 -19.03 16.91
C LYS A 384 5.11 -19.44 17.87
N TYR A 385 5.82 -18.47 18.45
CA TYR A 385 6.99 -18.74 19.29
C TYR A 385 6.94 -17.92 20.57
N THR A 386 7.17 -18.58 21.69
CA THR A 386 7.35 -17.93 22.99
C THR A 386 8.79 -18.07 23.47
N ASP A 387 9.24 -17.11 24.28
CA ASP A 387 10.48 -17.24 25.03
C ASP A 387 10.34 -18.25 26.19
N ASP A 388 11.41 -18.40 26.98
CA ASP A 388 11.45 -19.26 28.17
C ASP A 388 10.49 -18.82 29.28
N ARG A 389 9.94 -17.61 29.19
CA ARG A 389 8.99 -17.01 30.15
C ARG A 389 7.55 -17.02 29.64
N GLY A 390 7.31 -17.58 28.45
CA GLY A 390 5.98 -17.70 27.83
C GLY A 390 5.51 -16.46 27.07
N TYR A 391 6.38 -15.47 26.83
CA TYR A 391 6.03 -14.26 26.09
C TYR A 391 6.29 -14.45 24.60
N ASP A 392 5.39 -13.91 23.79
CA ASP A 392 5.48 -13.98 22.34
C ASP A 392 6.73 -13.23 21.82
N VAL A 393 7.61 -13.97 21.14
CA VAL A 393 8.90 -13.47 20.67
C VAL A 393 8.72 -12.38 19.60
N GLY A 394 7.67 -12.48 18.78
CA GLY A 394 7.32 -11.48 17.78
C GLY A 394 6.83 -10.19 18.45
N MET A 395 5.95 -10.29 19.45
CA MET A 395 5.46 -9.14 20.21
C MET A 395 6.59 -8.42 20.95
N ILE A 396 7.51 -9.16 21.57
CA ILE A 396 8.70 -8.57 22.20
C ILE A 396 9.56 -7.85 21.17
N GLY A 397 9.73 -8.42 19.97
CA GLY A 397 10.48 -7.74 18.89
C GLY A 397 9.84 -6.43 18.43
N LEU A 398 8.51 -6.31 18.49
CA LEU A 398 7.78 -5.12 18.02
C LEU A 398 7.64 -4.03 19.08
N TYR A 399 7.40 -4.40 20.33
CA TYR A 399 7.06 -3.47 21.40
C TYR A 399 8.11 -3.41 22.52
N GLY A 400 9.06 -4.33 22.48
CA GLY A 400 10.04 -4.51 23.53
C GLY A 400 9.51 -5.28 24.74
N TRP A 401 10.28 -5.25 25.82
CA TRP A 401 9.95 -6.02 27.03
C TRP A 401 8.91 -5.31 27.90
N PRO A 402 7.90 -6.04 28.43
CA PRO A 402 6.93 -5.45 29.34
C PRO A 402 7.60 -4.99 30.65
N PRO A 403 7.03 -3.97 31.34
CA PRO A 403 7.62 -3.37 32.53
C PRO A 403 7.95 -4.36 33.65
N ALA A 404 7.14 -5.42 33.81
CA ALA A 404 7.31 -6.45 34.84
C ALA A 404 8.56 -7.32 34.64
N ILE A 405 9.22 -7.23 33.48
CA ILE A 405 10.35 -8.07 33.08
C ILE A 405 11.61 -7.26 32.80
N ALA A 406 11.47 -5.96 32.53
CA ALA A 406 12.63 -5.12 32.28
C ALA A 406 13.55 -5.12 33.50
N THR A 407 14.83 -5.44 33.28
CA THR A 407 15.84 -5.73 34.30
C THR A 407 16.06 -4.60 35.31
N GLU A 408 15.57 -3.39 35.01
CA GLU A 408 15.72 -2.17 35.80
C GLU A 408 14.38 -1.46 36.07
N GLY A 409 13.23 -2.07 35.73
CA GLY A 409 11.91 -1.43 35.81
C GLY A 409 11.67 -0.33 34.75
N ILE A 410 12.67 -0.02 33.91
CA ILE A 410 12.56 0.86 32.75
C ILE A 410 12.08 0.03 31.56
N PRO A 411 10.85 0.25 31.06
CA PRO A 411 10.34 -0.53 29.93
C PRO A 411 11.26 -0.32 28.72
N GLN A 412 11.73 -1.42 28.12
CA GLN A 412 12.59 -1.40 26.94
C GLN A 412 11.74 -1.15 25.69
N ILE A 413 11.13 0.03 25.58
CA ILE A 413 10.12 0.31 24.55
C ILE A 413 10.78 0.45 23.18
N HIS A 414 10.35 -0.40 22.25
CA HIS A 414 10.66 -0.22 20.83
C HIS A 414 9.68 0.80 20.26
N LYS A 415 10.21 1.85 19.61
CA LYS A 415 9.42 2.98 19.10
C LYS A 415 9.15 2.86 17.60
N TRP A 416 9.91 2.02 16.89
CA TRP A 416 9.73 1.76 15.48
C TRP A 416 10.19 0.36 15.07
N GLY A 417 9.52 -0.22 14.07
CA GLY A 417 9.87 -1.51 13.48
C GLY A 417 10.54 -1.35 12.11
N TRP A 418 11.65 -2.05 11.89
CA TRP A 418 12.43 -1.95 10.66
C TRP A 418 12.39 -3.25 9.85
N SER A 419 11.87 -3.18 8.63
CA SER A 419 12.05 -4.24 7.64
C SER A 419 13.37 -4.06 6.88
N ARG A 420 13.90 -5.12 6.28
CA ARG A 420 15.12 -5.04 5.43
C ARG A 420 14.97 -4.02 4.31
N LYS A 421 13.78 -3.98 3.70
CA LYS A 421 13.42 -3.03 2.64
C LYS A 421 13.54 -1.59 3.13
N GLU A 422 12.86 -1.27 4.21
CA GLU A 422 12.79 0.10 4.70
C GLU A 422 14.15 0.57 5.24
N LEU A 423 14.83 -0.30 5.99
CA LEU A 423 16.15 0.01 6.54
C LEU A 423 17.19 0.21 5.43
N GLY A 424 17.18 -0.64 4.40
CA GLY A 424 18.04 -0.48 3.23
C GLY A 424 17.76 0.80 2.44
N ARG A 425 16.51 1.25 2.37
CA ARG A 425 16.12 2.51 1.73
C ARG A 425 16.70 3.71 2.50
N VAL A 426 16.41 3.82 3.80
CA VAL A 426 16.83 4.99 4.61
C VAL A 426 18.35 5.07 4.79
N LEU A 427 19.07 3.94 4.78
CA LEU A 427 20.53 3.92 4.76
C LEU A 427 21.07 4.53 3.47
N ARG A 428 20.52 4.17 2.31
CA ARG A 428 20.97 4.75 1.04
C ARG A 428 20.70 6.24 0.96
N GLU A 429 19.52 6.68 1.42
CA GLU A 429 19.16 8.10 1.52
C GLU A 429 20.07 8.88 2.49
N ALA A 430 20.59 8.23 3.53
CA ALA A 430 21.59 8.80 4.43
C ALA A 430 23.02 8.81 3.86
N GLY A 431 23.22 8.28 2.64
CA GLY A 431 24.51 8.32 1.93
C GLY A 431 25.40 7.09 2.14
N PHE A 432 24.82 5.94 2.46
CA PHE A 432 25.50 4.65 2.42
C PHE A 432 25.36 4.03 1.01
N ALA A 433 26.47 3.72 0.35
CA ALA A 433 26.49 3.28 -1.05
C ALA A 433 26.17 1.78 -1.21
N SER A 434 26.67 0.96 -0.29
CA SER A 434 26.42 -0.49 -0.25
C SER A 434 25.71 -0.87 1.05
N VAL A 435 24.77 -1.81 0.94
CA VAL A 435 24.03 -2.38 2.07
C VAL A 435 23.93 -3.89 1.88
N GLU A 436 24.54 -4.64 2.80
CA GLU A 436 24.59 -6.09 2.81
C GLU A 436 23.88 -6.61 4.05
N PHE A 437 23.00 -7.59 3.88
CA PHE A 437 22.37 -8.27 5.01
C PHE A 437 23.05 -9.61 5.25
N GLY A 438 23.19 -10.02 6.50
CA GLY A 438 23.89 -11.26 6.80
C GLY A 438 23.45 -11.91 8.10
N PRO A 439 24.16 -12.98 8.49
CA PRO A 439 23.89 -13.67 9.74
C PRO A 439 24.14 -12.74 10.93
N ILE A 440 23.25 -12.82 11.91
CA ILE A 440 23.38 -12.14 13.19
C ILE A 440 24.58 -12.65 13.99
N THR A 441 25.08 -11.81 14.89
CA THR A 441 26.24 -12.12 15.72
C THR A 441 25.86 -12.54 17.14
N GLN A 442 24.72 -12.06 17.66
CA GLN A 442 24.25 -12.40 19.01
C GLN A 442 23.42 -13.70 19.01
N THR A 443 24.02 -14.79 18.51
CA THR A 443 23.38 -16.11 18.32
C THR A 443 22.92 -16.79 19.62
N TRP A 444 23.40 -16.32 20.77
CA TRP A 444 23.03 -16.83 22.09
C TRP A 444 21.60 -16.43 22.52
N ARG A 445 20.99 -15.40 21.92
CA ARG A 445 19.62 -14.96 22.23
C ARG A 445 18.58 -15.99 21.80
N VAL A 446 17.47 -16.11 22.53
CA VAL A 446 16.36 -17.00 22.14
C VAL A 446 15.77 -16.59 20.78
N ALA A 447 15.58 -15.29 20.59
CA ALA A 447 15.12 -14.69 19.33
C ALA A 447 16.01 -15.02 18.11
N ALA A 448 17.31 -15.17 18.33
CA ALA A 448 18.27 -15.55 17.29
C ALA A 448 18.01 -16.96 16.75
N LYS A 449 17.64 -17.90 17.63
CA LYS A 449 17.40 -19.31 17.28
C LYS A 449 16.17 -19.51 16.39
N VAL A 450 15.23 -18.57 16.46
CA VAL A 450 14.00 -18.59 15.65
C VAL A 450 14.09 -17.63 14.45
N GLY A 451 15.22 -16.93 14.27
CA GLY A 451 15.45 -16.04 13.12
C GLY A 451 14.65 -14.73 13.17
N ARG A 452 14.39 -14.19 14.38
CA ARG A 452 13.64 -12.92 14.55
C ARG A 452 14.44 -11.70 14.12
N ASP A 453 15.76 -11.74 14.30
CA ASP A 453 16.62 -10.56 14.15
C ASP A 453 17.30 -10.52 12.78
N LEU A 454 17.61 -9.30 12.33
CA LEU A 454 18.45 -9.06 11.17
C LEU A 454 19.77 -8.41 11.60
N ARG A 455 20.80 -8.66 10.80
CA ARG A 455 22.05 -7.91 10.83
C ARG A 455 22.35 -7.37 9.45
N LEU A 456 22.93 -6.19 9.40
CA LEU A 456 23.46 -5.61 8.18
C LEU A 456 24.82 -4.95 8.39
N ARG A 457 25.52 -4.81 7.25
CA ARG A 457 26.67 -3.95 7.05
C ARG A 457 26.32 -2.92 6.00
N ALA A 458 26.64 -1.67 6.24
CA ALA A 458 26.52 -0.58 5.28
C ALA A 458 27.86 0.14 5.13
N VAL A 459 28.17 0.63 3.92
CA VAL A 459 29.43 1.32 3.61
C VAL A 459 29.14 2.77 3.25
N ARG A 460 29.83 3.72 3.91
CA ARG A 460 29.70 5.14 3.63
C ARG A 460 30.20 5.44 2.21
N GLY A 461 29.37 6.12 1.41
CA GLY A 461 29.74 6.50 0.04
C GLY A 461 30.98 7.40 -0.02
N VAL A 462 31.75 7.30 -1.10
CA VAL A 462 32.87 8.19 -1.38
C VAL A 462 32.38 9.40 -2.18
N PRO A 463 32.63 10.64 -1.75
CA PRO A 463 32.32 11.82 -2.55
C PRO A 463 33.05 11.71 -3.90
N SER A 464 32.31 11.67 -4.99
CA SER A 464 32.86 11.64 -6.34
C SER A 464 33.55 12.98 -6.64
N GLY A 465 34.87 13.03 -6.44
CA GLY A 465 35.70 14.10 -6.96
C GLY A 465 35.74 14.04 -8.50
N ALA A 466 35.30 15.11 -9.15
CA ALA A 466 35.50 15.48 -10.55
C ALA A 466 36.18 14.42 -11.45
N ARG A 467 35.38 13.64 -12.19
CA ARG A 467 35.82 13.02 -13.44
C ARG A 467 34.81 13.33 -14.52
N ASN A 468 35.20 14.24 -15.41
CA ASN A 468 34.56 14.40 -16.72
C ASN A 468 34.58 13.04 -17.42
N VAL A 469 33.43 12.40 -17.58
CA VAL A 469 33.24 11.32 -18.55
C VAL A 469 32.52 11.92 -19.75
N PRO A 470 33.03 11.77 -20.99
CA PRO A 470 32.44 12.40 -22.16
C PRO A 470 31.10 11.76 -22.48
N VAL A 471 30.06 12.58 -22.64
CA VAL A 471 28.79 12.14 -23.22
C VAL A 471 29.07 11.73 -24.67
N ALA A 472 28.91 10.44 -24.95
CA ALA A 472 28.92 9.89 -26.30
C ALA A 472 27.73 10.47 -27.08
N THR A 473 28.00 11.49 -27.90
CA THR A 473 27.09 11.94 -28.93
C THR A 473 27.02 10.87 -30.02
N THR A 474 25.83 10.31 -30.23
CA THR A 474 25.49 9.52 -31.41
C THR A 474 25.58 10.43 -32.63
N ASN A 475 26.68 10.34 -33.38
CA ASN A 475 26.79 10.89 -34.72
C ASN A 475 26.04 9.99 -35.68
N ASP A 476 24.96 10.52 -36.26
CA ASP A 476 24.38 10.03 -37.49
C ASP A 476 24.36 11.20 -38.49
N SER A 477 25.30 11.18 -39.44
CA SER A 477 25.10 11.67 -40.81
C SER A 477 26.40 11.54 -41.60
N ALA A 478 26.31 10.68 -42.60
CA ALA A 478 27.34 10.45 -43.58
C ALA A 478 27.39 11.59 -44.62
N THR A 479 28.59 11.70 -45.19
CA THR A 479 28.92 12.17 -46.55
C THR A 479 28.94 13.67 -46.87
N ARG A 480 30.19 14.15 -46.98
CA ARG A 480 30.83 14.81 -48.14
C ARG A 480 30.07 15.96 -48.81
N GLU A 481 30.66 17.16 -48.78
CA GLU A 481 31.49 17.64 -49.90
C GLU A 481 32.29 18.92 -49.58
N HIS A 482 33.39 19.03 -50.32
CA HIS A 482 34.47 20.00 -50.21
C HIS A 482 34.10 21.39 -50.73
N THR A 483 34.46 22.43 -49.98
CA THR A 483 35.36 23.56 -50.36
C THR A 483 34.85 24.92 -49.87
N SER A 484 35.58 25.50 -48.92
CA SER A 484 35.92 26.93 -48.93
C SER A 484 37.34 27.05 -49.52
N PRO A 485 37.85 28.21 -49.96
CA PRO A 485 37.97 29.44 -49.16
C PRO A 485 37.46 30.67 -49.94
N THR A 486 37.27 31.87 -49.39
CA THR A 486 38.38 32.79 -49.09
C THR A 486 37.81 34.10 -48.49
N THR A 487 38.70 34.82 -47.81
CA THR A 487 38.73 36.28 -47.53
C THR A 487 37.79 36.89 -46.49
N THR A 488 38.32 37.07 -45.28
CA THR A 488 38.26 38.31 -44.47
C THR A 488 39.14 39.40 -45.11
N PRO A 489 39.31 40.63 -44.55
CA PRO A 489 38.57 41.42 -43.54
C PRO A 489 38.38 42.90 -43.98
N ASP A 490 37.71 43.72 -43.17
CA ASP A 490 38.01 45.15 -42.89
C ASP A 490 36.85 45.74 -42.06
N SER A 491 36.99 46.64 -41.10
CA SER A 491 38.13 47.39 -40.58
C SER A 491 37.76 48.03 -39.22
N MET A 492 38.78 48.12 -38.37
CA MET A 492 39.17 49.26 -37.52
C MET A 492 38.21 49.97 -36.54
N ASN A 493 38.67 49.87 -35.28
CA ASN A 493 38.99 50.95 -34.32
C ASN A 493 38.06 51.25 -33.13
N ALA A 494 38.54 50.74 -31.99
CA ALA A 494 39.10 51.51 -30.87
C ALA A 494 38.14 52.15 -29.83
N ASN A 495 38.19 51.51 -28.65
CA ASN A 495 38.17 52.08 -27.30
C ASN A 495 36.99 52.96 -26.87
N ALA A 496 36.13 52.41 -26.01
CA ALA A 496 36.02 52.86 -24.61
C ALA A 496 35.08 51.96 -23.81
N SER A 497 35.31 51.94 -22.49
CA SER A 497 34.47 51.44 -21.41
C SER A 497 34.44 49.92 -21.16
N ILE A 498 35.31 49.52 -20.22
CA ILE A 498 34.93 48.57 -19.17
C ILE A 498 33.69 49.14 -18.49
N SER A 499 32.51 48.64 -18.85
CA SER A 499 31.30 48.79 -18.05
C SER A 499 30.47 47.51 -18.19
N SER A 500 30.22 46.89 -17.03
CA SER A 500 29.19 45.89 -16.77
C SER A 500 29.09 44.70 -17.74
N LEU A 501 29.88 43.65 -17.47
CA LEU A 501 29.23 42.33 -17.39
C LEU A 501 28.50 42.30 -16.04
N SER A 502 27.34 42.97 -16.00
CA SER A 502 26.38 42.77 -14.92
C SER A 502 26.04 41.28 -14.89
N ALA A 503 26.03 40.73 -13.68
CA ALA A 503 25.47 39.43 -13.36
C ALA A 503 24.24 39.14 -14.23
N ARG A 504 24.18 37.94 -14.82
CA ARG A 504 22.92 37.46 -15.39
C ARG A 504 21.93 37.42 -14.22
N SER A 505 21.05 38.41 -14.14
CA SER A 505 19.97 38.49 -13.16
C SER A 505 19.11 37.25 -13.31
N PHE A 506 18.89 36.53 -12.22
CA PHE A 506 17.97 35.40 -12.19
C PHE A 506 16.57 35.89 -12.61
N GLN A 507 16.09 35.47 -13.78
CA GLN A 507 14.77 35.82 -14.31
C GLN A 507 13.89 34.58 -14.40
N LEU A 508 12.71 34.63 -13.78
CA LEU A 508 11.70 33.58 -13.92
C LEU A 508 11.04 33.70 -15.29
N ALA A 509 10.88 32.58 -15.99
CA ALA A 509 10.30 32.52 -17.33
C ALA A 509 8.76 32.65 -17.32
N THR A 510 8.24 33.73 -16.72
CA THR A 510 6.81 34.05 -16.66
C THR A 510 6.62 35.57 -16.59
N ASP A 511 5.59 36.08 -17.27
CA ASP A 511 5.17 37.49 -17.21
C ASP A 511 4.17 37.77 -16.06
N ALA A 512 3.89 36.76 -15.23
CA ALA A 512 2.97 36.89 -14.11
C ALA A 512 3.50 37.89 -13.07
N LYS A 513 2.59 38.71 -12.53
CA LYS A 513 2.92 39.73 -11.52
C LYS A 513 2.86 39.18 -10.09
N VAL A 514 2.06 38.14 -9.87
CA VAL A 514 1.93 37.45 -8.59
C VAL A 514 2.67 36.12 -8.65
N LEU A 515 3.82 36.07 -8.01
CA LEU A 515 4.73 34.93 -8.08
C LEU A 515 4.75 34.22 -6.72
N VAL A 516 4.19 33.02 -6.69
CA VAL A 516 4.07 32.21 -5.47
C VAL A 516 5.12 31.13 -5.52
N PHE A 517 6.13 31.24 -4.66
CA PHE A 517 7.19 30.24 -4.59
C PHE A 517 6.85 29.11 -3.63
N ALA A 518 7.12 27.87 -4.02
CA ALA A 518 7.10 26.73 -3.12
C ALA A 518 8.16 25.70 -3.50
N TRP A 519 8.68 24.98 -2.50
CA TRP A 519 9.54 23.82 -2.73
C TRP A 519 8.92 22.59 -2.04
N PRO A 520 7.99 21.89 -2.72
CA PRO A 520 7.34 20.73 -2.14
C PRO A 520 8.27 19.52 -2.05
N ASP A 521 7.91 18.54 -1.23
CA ASP A 521 8.43 17.18 -1.38
C ASP A 521 7.70 16.48 -2.52
N TRP A 522 8.39 16.33 -3.65
CA TRP A 522 7.85 15.70 -4.85
C TRP A 522 7.56 14.20 -4.68
N ASN A 523 7.99 13.56 -3.60
CA ASN A 523 7.66 12.18 -3.26
C ASN A 523 6.46 12.05 -2.31
N ASP A 524 6.04 13.14 -1.67
CA ASP A 524 4.87 13.14 -0.79
C ASP A 524 3.62 13.62 -1.55
N SER A 525 2.81 12.66 -1.99
CA SER A 525 1.55 12.96 -2.67
C SER A 525 0.58 13.76 -1.81
N THR A 526 0.62 13.59 -0.48
CA THR A 526 -0.25 14.30 0.46
C THR A 526 0.15 15.77 0.56
N GLU A 527 1.45 16.06 0.56
CA GLU A 527 1.95 17.43 0.56
C GLU A 527 1.66 18.14 -0.76
N LEU A 528 1.87 17.47 -1.90
CA LEU A 528 1.52 18.03 -3.21
C LEU A 528 0.02 18.31 -3.32
N GLU A 529 -0.84 17.41 -2.83
CA GLU A 529 -2.28 17.64 -2.76
C GLU A 529 -2.63 18.78 -1.79
N PHE A 530 -1.96 18.86 -0.64
CA PHE A 530 -2.14 19.96 0.30
C PHE A 530 -1.76 21.31 -0.32
N LEU A 531 -0.63 21.39 -1.02
CA LEU A 531 -0.20 22.59 -1.74
C LEU A 531 -1.31 23.11 -2.66
N PHE A 532 -1.93 22.23 -3.44
CA PHE A 532 -3.01 22.61 -4.34
C PHE A 532 -4.33 22.90 -3.61
N ASN A 533 -4.73 22.06 -2.65
CA ASN A 533 -5.97 22.21 -1.89
C ASN A 533 -5.98 23.45 -0.99
N ALA A 534 -4.84 23.78 -0.39
CA ALA A 534 -4.73 24.92 0.53
C ALA A 534 -4.43 26.22 -0.22
N PHE A 535 -3.55 26.19 -1.23
CA PHE A 535 -3.03 27.40 -1.88
C PHE A 535 -3.34 27.46 -3.37
N GLY A 536 -3.06 26.39 -4.13
CA GLY A 536 -3.26 26.35 -5.59
C GLY A 536 -4.69 26.72 -6.03
N ARG A 537 -5.72 26.31 -5.28
CA ARG A 537 -7.13 26.65 -5.56
C ARG A 537 -7.43 28.15 -5.65
N HIS A 538 -6.66 29.00 -4.97
CA HIS A 538 -6.84 30.45 -5.01
C HIS A 538 -6.11 31.11 -6.19
N LEU A 539 -5.26 30.36 -6.89
CA LEU A 539 -4.50 30.78 -8.06
C LEU A 539 -5.12 30.31 -9.38
N VAL A 540 -5.90 29.22 -9.38
CA VAL A 540 -6.60 28.73 -10.59
C VAL A 540 -7.37 29.88 -11.25
N GLY A 541 -7.37 30.02 -12.57
CA GLY A 541 -8.06 31.05 -13.37
C GLY A 541 -7.42 32.44 -13.35
N ARG A 542 -6.33 32.64 -12.62
CA ARG A 542 -5.60 33.93 -12.60
C ARG A 542 -4.52 33.94 -13.67
N LYS A 543 -4.66 34.85 -14.64
CA LYS A 543 -3.63 35.09 -15.67
C LYS A 543 -2.49 35.98 -15.19
N ASP A 544 -2.65 36.62 -14.04
CA ASP A 544 -1.67 37.50 -13.41
C ASP A 544 -0.80 36.79 -12.38
N ALA A 545 -1.04 35.49 -12.11
CA ALA A 545 -0.36 34.72 -11.07
C ALA A 545 0.28 33.45 -11.62
N CYS A 546 1.46 33.10 -11.10
CA CYS A 546 2.19 31.88 -11.45
C CYS A 546 2.67 31.17 -10.17
N LEU A 547 2.45 29.85 -10.10
CA LEU A 547 2.98 28.99 -9.05
C LEU A 547 4.39 28.53 -9.43
N CYS A 548 5.40 29.11 -8.79
CA CYS A 548 6.80 28.86 -9.04
C CYS A 548 7.31 27.72 -8.13
N LEU A 549 7.45 26.52 -8.68
CA LEU A 549 7.81 25.31 -7.95
C LEU A 549 9.28 24.98 -8.12
N ARG A 550 10.03 24.98 -7.03
CA ARG A 550 11.42 24.53 -7.06
C ARG A 550 11.49 23.02 -7.23
N ARG A 551 12.30 22.57 -8.18
CA ARG A 551 12.75 21.18 -8.29
C ARG A 551 14.26 21.18 -8.37
N ASP A 552 14.89 20.62 -7.34
CA ASP A 552 16.33 20.52 -7.25
C ASP A 552 16.85 19.31 -8.03
N PRO A 553 17.72 19.49 -9.04
CA PRO A 553 18.19 18.38 -9.87
C PRO A 553 18.91 17.26 -9.09
N VAL A 554 19.40 17.55 -7.88
CA VAL A 554 20.12 16.61 -7.02
C VAL A 554 19.18 15.94 -6.01
N LEU A 555 18.27 16.72 -5.40
CA LEU A 555 17.42 16.23 -4.31
C LEU A 555 16.05 15.73 -4.75
N ASP A 556 15.58 16.16 -5.92
CA ASP A 556 14.22 15.89 -6.38
C ASP A 556 14.21 14.96 -7.61
N PRO A 557 13.13 14.19 -7.81
CA PRO A 557 13.01 13.25 -8.91
C PRO A 557 13.21 13.90 -10.29
N ALA A 558 13.45 13.07 -11.31
CA ALA A 558 13.55 13.51 -12.70
C ALA A 558 12.32 14.35 -13.13
N PRO A 559 12.49 15.33 -14.04
CA PRO A 559 11.43 16.28 -14.37
C PRO A 559 10.15 15.61 -14.90
N GLU A 560 10.26 14.44 -15.52
CA GLU A 560 9.12 13.64 -16.00
C GLU A 560 8.31 13.06 -14.84
N VAL A 561 8.99 12.57 -13.80
CA VAL A 561 8.36 12.04 -12.58
C VAL A 561 7.72 13.17 -11.77
N VAL A 562 8.42 14.30 -11.68
CA VAL A 562 7.93 15.54 -11.08
C VAL A 562 6.66 16.01 -11.79
N ARG A 563 6.67 16.06 -13.12
CA ARG A 563 5.51 16.40 -13.94
C ARG A 563 4.34 15.45 -13.69
N GLU A 564 4.56 14.13 -13.77
CA GLU A 564 3.51 13.13 -13.56
C GLU A 564 2.87 13.27 -12.17
N ARG A 565 3.68 13.43 -11.12
CA ARG A 565 3.18 13.55 -9.75
C ARG A 565 2.50 14.88 -9.49
N LEU A 566 3.03 15.96 -10.07
CA LEU A 566 2.42 17.27 -10.03
C LEU A 566 1.05 17.24 -10.71
N GLU A 567 0.97 16.70 -11.92
CA GLU A 567 -0.27 16.52 -12.68
C GLU A 567 -1.25 15.63 -11.92
N ALA A 568 -0.80 14.52 -11.34
CA ALA A 568 -1.67 13.62 -10.61
C ALA A 568 -2.22 14.27 -9.32
N ALA A 569 -1.39 15.01 -8.57
CA ALA A 569 -1.83 15.76 -7.39
C ALA A 569 -2.73 16.95 -7.76
N TYR A 570 -2.42 17.64 -8.86
CA TYR A 570 -3.24 18.71 -9.43
C TYR A 570 -4.61 18.19 -9.85
N VAL A 571 -4.68 17.07 -10.58
CA VAL A 571 -5.94 16.44 -11.03
C VAL A 571 -6.77 16.02 -9.82
N ARG A 572 -6.14 15.45 -8.79
CA ARG A 572 -6.86 15.03 -7.57
C ARG A 572 -7.36 16.20 -6.74
N ALA A 573 -6.58 17.29 -6.63
CA ALA A 573 -6.92 18.43 -5.78
C ALA A 573 -7.82 19.46 -6.46
N LEU A 574 -7.58 19.77 -7.74
CA LEU A 574 -8.24 20.86 -8.48
C LEU A 574 -9.10 20.37 -9.66
N GLY A 575 -8.97 19.09 -10.03
CA GLY A 575 -9.60 18.52 -11.22
C GLY A 575 -8.74 18.74 -12.47
N PRO A 576 -8.94 17.93 -13.53
CA PRO A 576 -8.06 17.87 -14.72
C PRO A 576 -8.08 19.12 -15.61
N ASN A 577 -8.74 20.17 -15.16
CA ASN A 577 -9.42 21.12 -16.00
C ASN A 577 -9.27 22.56 -15.41
N ALA A 578 -8.73 22.66 -14.19
CA ALA A 578 -8.45 23.92 -13.50
C ALA A 578 -7.31 24.71 -14.18
N GLU A 579 -7.59 25.81 -14.87
CA GLU A 579 -6.51 26.63 -15.47
C GLU A 579 -5.56 27.18 -14.41
N LEU A 580 -4.33 26.66 -14.26
CA LEU A 580 -3.34 27.15 -13.31
C LEU A 580 -1.98 27.25 -13.99
N ASP A 581 -1.39 28.44 -13.98
CA ASP A 581 -0.03 28.62 -14.48
C ASP A 581 0.98 28.19 -13.41
N ALA A 582 1.86 27.26 -13.78
CA ALA A 582 2.89 26.73 -12.89
C ALA A 582 4.22 26.65 -13.63
N LEU A 583 5.25 27.22 -13.01
CA LEU A 583 6.62 27.22 -13.51
C LEU A 583 7.46 26.32 -12.61
N VAL A 584 8.00 25.23 -13.15
CA VAL A 584 8.99 24.42 -12.44
C VAL A 584 10.37 25.02 -12.65
N ILE A 585 11.05 25.35 -11.56
CA ILE A 585 12.37 25.98 -11.55
C ILE A 585 13.44 24.93 -11.25
N ASP A 586 14.18 24.56 -12.27
CA ASP A 586 15.24 23.54 -12.23
C ASP A 586 16.66 24.14 -12.18
N ASP A 587 16.78 25.48 -12.26
CA ASP A 587 18.07 26.17 -12.25
C ASP A 587 18.89 25.89 -10.98
N GLU A 588 20.21 26.02 -11.07
CA GLU A 588 21.07 25.95 -9.90
C GLU A 588 20.89 27.19 -9.01
N PHE A 589 20.67 26.96 -7.71
CA PHE A 589 20.45 28.03 -6.74
C PHE A 589 21.74 28.36 -6.00
N GLY A 590 22.39 29.45 -6.38
CA GLY A 590 23.46 30.07 -5.61
C GLY A 590 22.94 31.15 -4.64
N PRO A 591 23.78 31.65 -3.72
CA PRO A 591 23.40 32.72 -2.79
C PRO A 591 22.86 34.00 -3.46
N GLU A 592 23.34 34.32 -4.67
CA GLU A 592 22.85 35.44 -5.48
C GLU A 592 21.46 35.14 -6.07
N SER A 593 21.24 33.94 -6.63
CA SER A 593 19.93 33.50 -7.14
C SER A 593 18.83 33.50 -6.07
N VAL A 594 19.17 33.14 -4.82
CA VAL A 594 18.22 33.17 -3.70
C VAL A 594 17.82 34.60 -3.35
N ARG A 595 18.77 35.55 -3.41
CA ARG A 595 18.49 36.97 -3.17
C ARG A 595 17.61 37.57 -4.26
N ASP A 596 17.92 37.26 -5.51
CA ASP A 596 17.14 37.70 -6.67
C ASP A 596 15.72 37.13 -6.61
N LEU A 597 15.58 35.82 -6.35
CA LEU A 597 14.29 35.17 -6.13
C LEU A 597 13.52 35.85 -4.99
N ALA A 598 14.15 36.05 -3.83
CA ALA A 598 13.51 36.69 -2.67
C ALA A 598 13.03 38.11 -2.98
N SER A 599 13.73 38.87 -3.81
CA SER A 599 13.31 40.21 -4.25
C SER A 599 12.15 40.17 -5.25
N THR A 600 12.06 39.12 -6.06
CA THR A 600 11.11 38.99 -7.18
C THR A 600 9.77 38.37 -6.77
N ILE A 601 9.77 37.35 -5.91
CA ILE A 601 8.55 36.62 -5.55
C ILE A 601 7.58 37.47 -4.71
N THR A 602 6.28 37.23 -4.86
CA THR A 602 5.25 37.85 -4.01
C THR A 602 5.26 37.25 -2.62
N CYS A 603 5.24 35.92 -2.53
CA CYS A 603 5.36 35.17 -1.28
C CYS A 603 5.98 33.79 -1.51
N ALA A 604 6.51 33.20 -0.44
CA ALA A 604 6.93 31.80 -0.39
C ALA A 604 6.00 31.01 0.54
N LEU A 605 5.68 29.77 0.19
CA LEU A 605 4.84 28.90 1.00
C LEU A 605 5.69 28.06 1.97
N GLU A 606 5.32 28.05 3.25
CA GLU A 606 5.82 27.06 4.20
C GLU A 606 4.95 25.81 4.10
N LEU A 607 5.46 24.78 3.44
CA LEU A 607 4.86 23.45 3.36
C LEU A 607 5.37 22.55 4.51
N PRO A 608 4.72 21.42 4.81
CA PRO A 608 5.17 20.49 5.84
C PRO A 608 6.65 20.06 5.71
N SER A 609 7.16 19.90 4.48
CA SER A 609 8.57 19.60 4.20
C SER A 609 9.50 20.81 4.29
N SER A 610 8.98 22.04 4.23
CA SER A 610 9.77 23.28 4.20
C SER A 610 10.56 23.52 5.48
N VAL A 611 10.18 22.89 6.60
CA VAL A 611 10.90 22.99 7.88
C VAL A 611 11.99 21.91 8.05
N LYS A 612 12.21 21.07 7.03
CA LYS A 612 13.18 19.96 7.04
C LYS A 612 14.25 20.18 5.96
N SER A 613 15.46 19.62 6.15
CA SER A 613 16.51 19.48 5.11
C SER A 613 17.00 20.80 4.47
N GLU A 614 17.53 20.75 3.23
CA GLU A 614 17.97 21.92 2.46
C GLU A 614 16.82 22.92 2.18
N ARG A 615 15.57 22.44 2.17
CA ARG A 615 14.37 23.28 2.05
C ARG A 615 14.28 24.31 3.17
N ALA A 616 14.61 23.91 4.41
CA ALA A 616 14.62 24.80 5.57
C ALA A 616 15.65 25.93 5.44
N LYS A 617 16.84 25.63 4.89
CA LYS A 617 17.90 26.63 4.67
C LYS A 617 17.49 27.66 3.61
N LEU A 618 16.88 27.20 2.51
CA LEU A 618 16.36 28.07 1.48
C LEU A 618 15.22 28.94 2.02
N CYS A 619 14.23 28.36 2.71
CA CYS A 619 13.12 29.10 3.30
C CYS A 619 13.57 30.15 4.31
N ALA A 620 14.56 29.83 5.15
CA ALA A 620 15.15 30.81 6.07
C ALA A 620 15.81 31.99 5.33
N SER A 621 16.39 31.73 4.16
CA SER A 621 17.06 32.75 3.33
C SER A 621 16.09 33.61 2.51
N LEU A 622 14.83 33.16 2.32
CA LEU A 622 13.76 33.93 1.66
C LEU A 622 13.12 35.01 2.57
N GLY A 623 13.42 34.99 3.88
CA GLY A 623 13.05 36.05 4.82
C GLY A 623 11.55 36.19 5.12
N THR A 624 11.06 37.41 5.32
CA THR A 624 9.69 37.72 5.81
C THR A 624 8.55 37.45 4.81
N LYS A 625 8.86 36.96 3.61
CA LYS A 625 7.87 36.62 2.58
C LYS A 625 7.27 35.22 2.76
N LEU A 626 7.68 34.49 3.79
CA LEU A 626 7.18 33.15 4.10
C LEU A 626 5.77 33.20 4.70
N VAL A 627 4.86 32.47 4.08
CA VAL A 627 3.43 32.41 4.41
C VAL A 627 3.10 31.03 4.97
N LYS A 628 2.48 31.02 6.16
CA LYS A 628 2.20 29.81 6.94
C LYS A 628 0.72 29.43 7.03
N SER A 629 -0.17 30.25 6.48
CA SER A 629 -1.61 30.02 6.54
C SER A 629 -2.30 30.52 5.28
N VAL A 630 -3.44 29.92 4.95
CA VAL A 630 -4.29 30.32 3.81
C VAL A 630 -4.71 31.79 3.93
N LYS A 631 -5.05 32.25 5.14
CA LYS A 631 -5.41 33.66 5.39
C LYS A 631 -4.27 34.63 5.04
N ALA A 632 -3.05 34.33 5.46
CA ALA A 632 -1.87 35.13 5.13
C ALA A 632 -1.54 35.05 3.63
N PHE A 633 -1.79 33.90 3.00
CA PHE A 633 -1.61 33.70 1.55
C PHE A 633 -2.57 34.55 0.73
N VAL A 634 -3.86 34.54 1.07
CA VAL A 634 -4.89 35.35 0.41
C VAL A 634 -4.57 36.84 0.58
N ALA A 635 -4.13 37.26 1.77
CA ALA A 635 -3.70 38.64 2.02
C ALA A 635 -2.47 39.04 1.18
N ALA A 636 -1.48 38.15 1.04
CA ALA A 636 -0.27 38.41 0.27
C ALA A 636 -0.49 38.43 -1.25
N THR A 637 -1.43 37.62 -1.75
CA THR A 637 -1.68 37.44 -3.20
C THR A 637 -2.87 38.23 -3.73
N GLY A 638 -3.66 38.88 -2.86
CA GLY A 638 -4.86 39.63 -3.25
C GLY A 638 -6.02 38.76 -3.75
N GLY A 639 -6.09 37.48 -3.31
CA GLY A 639 -7.16 36.56 -3.70
C GLY A 639 -8.52 36.93 -3.13
N HIS A 640 -9.60 36.68 -3.87
CA HIS A 640 -10.98 36.89 -3.40
C HIS A 640 -11.43 35.82 -2.38
N ASP A 641 -12.21 36.32 -1.40
CA ASP A 641 -12.95 35.75 -0.26
C ASP A 641 -13.15 34.22 -0.16
N GLU A 642 -13.16 33.74 1.10
CA GLU A 642 -13.24 32.36 1.59
C GLU A 642 -14.56 31.63 1.22
N ASN A 643 -15.45 32.32 0.49
CA ASN A 643 -16.75 31.82 0.02
C ASN A 643 -16.81 31.53 -1.49
N ALA A 644 -15.72 31.71 -2.24
CA ALA A 644 -15.67 31.33 -3.65
C ALA A 644 -15.51 29.80 -3.79
N PRO A 645 -16.37 29.08 -4.53
CA PRO A 645 -16.24 27.64 -4.70
C PRO A 645 -14.91 27.29 -5.36
N ALA A 646 -14.24 26.24 -4.86
CA ALA A 646 -12.98 25.73 -5.40
C ALA A 646 -13.09 25.48 -6.92
N ARG A 647 -12.16 26.05 -7.68
CA ARG A 647 -12.22 26.15 -9.14
C ARG A 647 -11.88 24.81 -9.78
N TYR A 648 -12.90 24.03 -10.16
CA TYR A 648 -12.78 23.07 -11.26
C TYR A 648 -12.75 23.84 -12.61
N SER A 649 -12.46 23.22 -13.78
CA SER A 649 -12.61 23.96 -15.07
C SER A 649 -14.00 24.56 -15.19
N ARG A 650 -14.15 25.56 -16.05
CA ARG A 650 -15.46 26.03 -16.48
C ARG A 650 -16.37 24.89 -16.95
N GLU A 651 -15.86 23.92 -17.71
CA GLU A 651 -16.62 22.73 -18.14
C GLU A 651 -17.07 21.83 -16.98
N VAL A 652 -16.24 21.63 -15.96
CA VAL A 652 -16.60 20.86 -14.76
C VAL A 652 -17.59 21.64 -13.92
N LEU A 653 -17.40 22.96 -13.76
CA LEU A 653 -18.30 23.84 -13.01
C LEU A 653 -19.65 24.02 -13.69
N ASP A 654 -19.69 24.03 -15.03
CA ASP A 654 -20.92 24.05 -15.82
C ASP A 654 -21.67 22.72 -15.70
N GLY A 655 -20.96 21.61 -15.44
CA GLY A 655 -21.52 20.30 -15.13
C GLY A 655 -21.87 20.07 -13.66
N VAL A 656 -21.47 20.96 -12.74
CA VAL A 656 -21.82 20.87 -11.32
C VAL A 656 -23.24 21.39 -11.12
N ASN A 657 -24.09 20.54 -10.55
CA ASN A 657 -25.40 20.96 -10.08
C ASN A 657 -25.24 21.78 -8.78
N TRP A 658 -25.04 23.08 -8.91
CA TRP A 658 -24.87 24.00 -7.77
C TRP A 658 -26.10 24.07 -6.86
N GLN A 659 -27.29 23.90 -7.42
CA GLN A 659 -28.51 23.81 -6.63
C GLN A 659 -28.47 22.59 -5.69
N LEU A 660 -27.99 21.45 -6.19
CA LEU A 660 -27.78 20.24 -5.39
C LEU A 660 -26.69 20.46 -4.33
N VAL A 661 -25.59 21.17 -4.65
CA VAL A 661 -24.55 21.52 -3.67
C VAL A 661 -25.13 22.32 -2.50
N GLU A 662 -25.95 23.34 -2.77
CA GLU A 662 -26.58 24.14 -1.71
C GLU A 662 -27.59 23.34 -0.90
N GLN A 663 -28.33 22.42 -1.54
CA GLN A 663 -29.21 21.48 -0.83
C GLN A 663 -28.42 20.54 0.10
N ILE A 664 -27.29 20.00 -0.36
CA ILE A 664 -26.40 19.15 0.46
C ILE A 664 -25.88 19.95 1.66
N LYS A 665 -25.43 21.19 1.43
CA LYS A 665 -24.88 22.06 2.48
C LYS A 665 -25.91 22.41 3.55
N ALA A 666 -27.13 22.75 3.13
CA ALA A 666 -28.24 23.06 4.02
C ALA A 666 -28.62 21.88 4.93
N LEU A 667 -28.21 20.67 4.57
CA LEU A 667 -28.49 19.45 5.31
C LEU A 667 -27.30 18.94 6.14
N HIS A 668 -26.18 19.66 6.24
CA HIS A 668 -25.09 19.24 7.16
C HIS A 668 -25.50 19.26 8.65
N PRO A 669 -24.84 18.46 9.50
CA PRO A 669 -23.88 17.41 9.17
C PRO A 669 -24.53 16.15 8.58
N TRP A 670 -23.78 15.45 7.73
CA TRP A 670 -24.12 14.12 7.23
C TRP A 670 -23.36 13.07 8.05
N ASN A 671 -24.03 11.99 8.48
CA ASN A 671 -23.43 10.95 9.32
C ASN A 671 -22.76 9.82 8.53
N PHE A 672 -22.83 9.88 7.20
CA PHE A 672 -22.30 8.85 6.30
C PHE A 672 -21.55 9.46 5.11
N PRO A 673 -20.51 8.78 4.59
CA PRO A 673 -19.78 9.19 3.39
C PRO A 673 -20.61 8.85 2.13
N VAL A 674 -21.59 9.70 1.82
CA VAL A 674 -22.48 9.52 0.67
C VAL A 674 -21.94 10.17 -0.60
N ILE A 675 -22.35 9.63 -1.74
CA ILE A 675 -22.16 10.23 -3.07
C ILE A 675 -23.56 10.55 -3.60
N LEU A 676 -23.82 11.81 -3.99
CA LEU A 676 -25.06 12.24 -4.63
C LEU A 676 -24.75 12.59 -6.07
N GLY A 677 -25.07 11.68 -7.00
CA GLY A 677 -24.71 11.81 -8.41
C GLY A 677 -23.21 11.72 -8.57
N ASN A 678 -22.57 12.82 -8.98
CA ASN A 678 -21.11 12.94 -9.08
C ASN A 678 -20.47 13.70 -7.89
N LEU A 679 -21.25 14.07 -6.87
CA LEU A 679 -20.77 14.85 -5.73
C LEU A 679 -20.52 13.95 -4.52
N ARG A 680 -19.27 13.87 -4.05
CA ARG A 680 -18.93 13.21 -2.78
C ARG A 680 -19.15 14.18 -1.62
N VAL A 681 -19.93 13.76 -0.63
CA VAL A 681 -20.18 14.55 0.59
C VAL A 681 -19.17 14.17 1.66
N SER A 682 -18.51 15.17 2.24
CA SER A 682 -17.65 14.95 3.42
C SER A 682 -18.53 14.76 4.67
N PRO A 683 -18.50 13.57 5.30
CA PRO A 683 -19.29 13.33 6.51
C PRO A 683 -18.74 14.14 7.69
N GLY A 684 -19.60 14.44 8.66
CA GLY A 684 -19.23 15.14 9.87
C GLY A 684 -18.83 16.62 9.68
N ALA A 685 -18.94 17.18 8.48
CA ALA A 685 -18.64 18.59 8.25
C ALA A 685 -19.51 19.48 9.16
N GLY A 686 -18.87 20.40 9.88
CA GLY A 686 -19.51 21.22 10.92
C GLY A 686 -19.54 20.58 12.32
N THR A 687 -18.92 19.42 12.52
CA THR A 687 -18.80 18.73 13.82
C THR A 687 -17.34 18.52 14.21
N ASN A 688 -17.10 18.08 15.45
CA ASN A 688 -15.76 17.70 15.93
C ASN A 688 -15.35 16.26 15.51
N LEU A 689 -16.19 15.55 14.74
CA LEU A 689 -15.92 14.19 14.32
C LEU A 689 -15.05 14.20 13.05
N SER A 690 -13.98 13.39 13.06
CA SER A 690 -13.12 13.23 11.90
C SER A 690 -13.85 12.47 10.78
N PRO A 691 -13.85 12.97 9.53
CA PRO A 691 -14.40 12.24 8.39
C PRO A 691 -13.82 10.83 8.26
N LEU A 692 -12.52 10.68 8.51
CA LEU A 692 -11.83 9.38 8.49
C LEU A 692 -12.38 8.42 9.55
N ALA A 693 -12.72 8.91 10.75
CA ALA A 693 -13.29 8.08 11.80
C ALA A 693 -14.71 7.61 11.43
N ILE A 694 -15.52 8.47 10.82
CA ILE A 694 -16.85 8.14 10.31
C ILE A 694 -16.75 7.12 9.17
N GLU A 695 -15.84 7.33 8.21
CA GLU A 695 -15.61 6.43 7.09
C GLU A 695 -15.14 5.05 7.56
N THR A 696 -14.19 5.01 8.50
CA THR A 696 -13.69 3.75 9.08
C THR A 696 -14.80 2.99 9.80
N THR A 697 -15.58 3.68 10.64
CA THR A 697 -16.69 3.08 11.38
C THR A 697 -17.77 2.56 10.43
N THR A 698 -18.11 3.35 9.41
CA THR A 698 -19.08 2.97 8.36
C THR A 698 -18.60 1.71 7.64
N SER A 699 -17.33 1.67 7.21
CA SER A 699 -16.74 0.51 6.52
C SER A 699 -16.80 -0.76 7.37
N CYS A 700 -16.46 -0.68 8.66
CA CYS A 700 -16.58 -1.83 9.57
C CYS A 700 -18.03 -2.28 9.76
N ARG A 701 -18.98 -1.33 9.89
CA ARG A 701 -20.41 -1.65 10.05
C ARG A 701 -21.02 -2.24 8.77
N THR A 702 -20.53 -1.90 7.58
CA THR A 702 -20.94 -2.53 6.30
C THR A 702 -20.73 -4.04 6.32
N GLN A 703 -19.62 -4.53 6.89
CA GLN A 703 -19.36 -5.99 6.99
C GLN A 703 -20.43 -6.72 7.81
N LEU A 704 -21.09 -6.03 8.74
CA LEU A 704 -22.12 -6.61 9.60
C LEU A 704 -23.53 -6.35 9.04
N LEU A 705 -23.87 -5.09 8.79
CA LEU A 705 -25.21 -4.63 8.41
C LEU A 705 -25.56 -4.86 6.94
N VAL A 706 -24.58 -5.14 6.09
CA VAL A 706 -24.79 -5.39 4.65
C VAL A 706 -24.31 -6.79 4.32
N GLU A 707 -23.00 -7.05 4.42
CA GLU A 707 -22.44 -8.35 4.04
C GLU A 707 -22.94 -9.48 4.94
N GLY A 708 -22.96 -9.25 6.25
CA GLY A 708 -23.46 -10.22 7.23
C GLY A 708 -24.95 -10.54 7.07
N VAL A 709 -25.76 -9.54 6.67
CA VAL A 709 -27.18 -9.71 6.33
C VAL A 709 -27.33 -10.49 5.03
N ALA A 710 -26.61 -10.11 3.97
CA ALA A 710 -26.67 -10.75 2.65
C ALA A 710 -26.25 -12.23 2.68
N GLN A 711 -25.37 -12.62 3.61
CA GLN A 711 -24.99 -14.02 3.83
C GLN A 711 -26.11 -14.88 4.43
N ARG A 712 -27.16 -14.28 4.99
CA ARG A 712 -28.24 -14.97 5.72
C ARG A 712 -29.60 -14.81 5.07
N ILE A 713 -29.81 -13.71 4.35
CA ILE A 713 -31.09 -13.33 3.76
C ILE A 713 -30.85 -12.97 2.30
N ASP A 714 -31.56 -13.63 1.40
CA ASP A 714 -31.59 -13.26 -0.02
C ASP A 714 -32.50 -12.03 -0.19
N LEU A 715 -31.89 -10.89 -0.51
CA LEU A 715 -32.57 -9.60 -0.59
C LEU A 715 -33.31 -9.40 -1.93
N ARG A 716 -33.11 -10.28 -2.91
CA ARG A 716 -33.75 -10.13 -4.24
C ARG A 716 -35.27 -10.18 -4.13
N GLY A 717 -35.92 -9.12 -4.61
CA GLY A 717 -37.37 -9.01 -4.59
C GLY A 717 -37.94 -8.59 -3.23
N LYS A 718 -37.12 -8.42 -2.19
CA LYS A 718 -37.60 -8.19 -0.82
C LYS A 718 -37.98 -6.73 -0.56
N SER A 719 -38.91 -6.55 0.39
CA SER A 719 -39.28 -5.27 0.97
C SER A 719 -38.52 -5.02 2.27
N VAL A 720 -37.99 -3.81 2.44
CA VAL A 720 -37.17 -3.41 3.58
C VAL A 720 -37.82 -2.24 4.32
N LEU A 721 -37.86 -2.30 5.65
CA LEU A 721 -38.15 -1.17 6.53
C LEU A 721 -36.92 -0.85 7.38
N GLU A 722 -36.45 0.40 7.37
CA GLU A 722 -35.38 0.86 8.26
C GLU A 722 -35.93 1.88 9.27
N LEU A 723 -35.79 1.60 10.57
CA LEU A 723 -36.21 2.50 11.64
C LEU A 723 -34.99 3.23 12.22
N GLY A 724 -35.07 4.56 12.30
CA GLY A 724 -33.88 5.39 12.55
C GLY A 724 -32.97 5.42 11.33
N CYS A 725 -33.55 5.66 10.15
CA CYS A 725 -32.86 5.46 8.88
C CYS A 725 -31.76 6.47 8.57
N ASP A 726 -31.66 7.58 9.30
CA ASP A 726 -30.75 8.68 8.99
C ASP A 726 -30.95 9.12 7.52
N CYS A 727 -29.88 9.27 6.74
CA CYS A 727 -29.95 9.52 5.30
C CYS A 727 -30.29 8.27 4.45
N GLY A 728 -30.72 7.16 5.04
CA GLY A 728 -31.06 5.91 4.35
C GLY A 728 -29.84 5.20 3.74
N PHE A 729 -28.68 5.31 4.38
CA PHE A 729 -27.41 4.75 3.86
C PHE A 729 -27.44 3.22 3.77
N TRP A 730 -27.90 2.54 4.83
CA TRP A 730 -27.91 1.08 4.87
C TRP A 730 -28.97 0.51 3.93
N SER A 731 -30.18 1.07 3.93
CA SER A 731 -31.22 0.71 2.97
C SER A 731 -30.75 0.78 1.51
N ALA A 732 -29.89 1.76 1.16
CA ALA A 732 -29.40 1.88 -0.22
C ALA A 732 -28.53 0.68 -0.61
N ARG A 733 -27.71 0.18 0.32
CA ARG A 733 -26.91 -1.04 0.13
C ARG A 733 -27.76 -2.28 0.03
N LEU A 734 -28.87 -2.36 0.77
CA LEU A 734 -29.79 -3.49 0.65
C LEU A 734 -30.58 -3.45 -0.68
N ALA A 735 -30.91 -2.26 -1.19
CA ALA A 735 -31.47 -2.08 -2.53
C ALA A 735 -30.51 -2.51 -3.65
N GLU A 736 -29.22 -2.13 -3.54
CA GLU A 736 -28.16 -2.60 -4.46
C GLU A 736 -28.03 -4.13 -4.48
N LEU A 737 -28.36 -4.80 -3.37
CA LEU A 737 -28.37 -6.27 -3.24
C LEU A 737 -29.69 -6.92 -3.73
N GLY A 738 -30.63 -6.13 -4.25
CA GLY A 738 -31.83 -6.61 -4.92
C GLY A 738 -33.15 -6.37 -4.20
N ALA A 739 -33.17 -5.66 -3.07
CA ALA A 739 -34.44 -5.25 -2.45
C ALA A 739 -35.22 -4.34 -3.40
N THR A 740 -36.52 -4.57 -3.53
CA THR A 740 -37.36 -3.90 -4.55
C THR A 740 -38.31 -2.87 -3.98
N LYS A 741 -38.46 -2.81 -2.64
CA LYS A 741 -39.25 -1.80 -1.94
C LYS A 741 -38.54 -1.38 -0.65
N VAL A 742 -38.46 -0.08 -0.37
CA VAL A 742 -37.83 0.45 0.84
C VAL A 742 -38.70 1.49 1.53
N VAL A 743 -38.92 1.34 2.84
CA VAL A 743 -39.49 2.39 3.68
C VAL A 743 -38.49 2.75 4.76
N GLY A 744 -38.24 4.03 4.98
CA GLY A 744 -37.41 4.51 6.07
C GLY A 744 -38.21 5.44 6.99
N LEU A 745 -38.03 5.30 8.29
CA LEU A 745 -38.59 6.22 9.29
C LEU A 745 -37.46 6.86 10.09
N ASP A 746 -37.50 8.18 10.24
CA ASP A 746 -36.64 8.88 11.20
C ASP A 746 -37.42 9.98 11.94
N SER A 747 -37.05 10.22 13.20
CA SER A 747 -37.64 11.29 14.02
C SER A 747 -37.01 12.65 13.79
N ASP A 748 -35.83 12.72 13.16
CA ASP A 748 -35.21 13.97 12.74
C ASP A 748 -35.63 14.29 11.30
N ALA A 749 -36.38 15.38 11.13
CA ALA A 749 -36.82 15.85 9.82
C ALA A 749 -35.67 16.12 8.85
N ARG A 750 -34.48 16.48 9.34
CA ARG A 750 -33.28 16.67 8.51
C ARG A 750 -32.78 15.35 7.95
N HIS A 751 -32.75 14.28 8.74
CA HIS A 751 -32.36 12.95 8.26
C HIS A 751 -33.30 12.47 7.15
N VAL A 752 -34.61 12.68 7.31
CA VAL A 752 -35.60 12.37 6.27
C VAL A 752 -35.37 13.20 5.01
N ALA A 753 -35.05 14.49 5.15
CA ALA A 753 -34.69 15.34 4.01
C ALA A 753 -33.39 14.87 3.32
N GLN A 754 -32.37 14.46 4.09
CA GLN A 754 -31.14 13.86 3.57
C GLN A 754 -31.44 12.57 2.80
N ALA A 755 -32.26 11.67 3.36
CA ALA A 755 -32.63 10.41 2.74
C ALA A 755 -33.36 10.63 1.41
N ARG A 756 -34.37 11.52 1.39
CA ARG A 756 -35.10 11.87 0.16
C ARG A 756 -34.16 12.42 -0.92
N LEU A 757 -33.25 13.33 -0.55
CA LEU A 757 -32.28 13.89 -1.49
C LEU A 757 -31.31 12.82 -2.01
N TYR A 758 -30.72 12.02 -1.11
CA TYR A 758 -29.77 10.96 -1.44
C TYR A 758 -30.38 9.90 -2.37
N TRP A 759 -31.61 9.47 -2.09
CA TRP A 759 -32.32 8.46 -2.88
C TRP A 759 -32.85 8.99 -4.20
N GLN A 760 -33.37 10.22 -4.22
CA GLN A 760 -33.86 10.84 -5.44
C GLN A 760 -32.74 11.07 -6.45
N VAL A 761 -31.57 11.54 -6.00
CA VAL A 761 -30.45 11.86 -6.90
C VAL A 761 -29.83 10.59 -7.49
N ASN A 762 -29.67 9.54 -6.69
CA ASN A 762 -29.00 8.32 -7.13
C ASN A 762 -29.92 7.28 -7.79
N GLY A 763 -31.24 7.40 -7.60
CA GLY A 763 -32.20 6.53 -8.28
C GLY A 763 -32.04 5.04 -7.93
N PHE A 764 -31.71 4.72 -6.68
CA PHE A 764 -31.49 3.32 -6.22
C PHE A 764 -32.68 2.41 -6.56
N LEU A 765 -33.90 2.95 -6.50
CA LEU A 765 -35.14 2.30 -6.91
C LEU A 765 -36.08 3.30 -7.61
N PRO A 766 -37.04 2.83 -8.43
CA PRO A 766 -38.11 3.68 -8.94
C PRO A 766 -38.83 4.41 -7.81
N GLN A 767 -39.21 5.67 -8.01
CA GLN A 767 -39.77 6.53 -6.95
C GLN A 767 -41.01 5.95 -6.25
N VAL A 768 -41.81 5.14 -6.95
CA VAL A 768 -42.98 4.46 -6.39
C VAL A 768 -42.63 3.36 -5.38
N ASN A 769 -41.38 2.91 -5.39
CA ASN A 769 -40.90 1.77 -4.59
C ASN A 769 -40.13 2.19 -3.35
N TRP A 770 -39.98 3.49 -3.07
CA TRP A 770 -39.37 3.93 -1.83
C TRP A 770 -40.07 5.13 -1.20
N ASN A 771 -40.06 5.18 0.13
CA ASN A 771 -40.61 6.30 0.89
C ASN A 771 -39.84 6.51 2.19
N PHE A 772 -39.43 7.75 2.46
CA PHE A 772 -38.83 8.16 3.73
C PHE A 772 -39.78 9.08 4.48
N GLU A 773 -40.15 8.69 5.70
CA GLU A 773 -41.15 9.35 6.52
C GLU A 773 -40.54 9.99 7.76
N HIS A 774 -41.05 11.17 8.10
CA HIS A 774 -40.76 11.81 9.36
C HIS A 774 -41.81 11.41 10.39
N GLY A 775 -41.37 10.83 11.51
CA GLY A 775 -42.25 10.42 12.59
C GLY A 775 -41.49 9.81 13.75
N SER A 776 -42.11 9.83 14.92
CA SER A 776 -41.55 9.22 16.13
C SER A 776 -42.26 7.91 16.42
N LEU A 777 -41.49 6.86 16.72
CA LEU A 777 -42.04 5.58 17.17
C LEU A 777 -42.77 5.68 18.53
N ALA A 778 -42.61 6.78 19.27
CA ALA A 778 -43.39 7.05 20.47
C ALA A 778 -44.85 7.44 20.17
N ASP A 779 -45.16 7.90 18.96
CA ASP A 779 -46.51 8.28 18.53
C ASP A 779 -47.30 7.09 17.96
N GLU A 780 -48.51 6.85 18.49
CA GLU A 780 -49.38 5.75 18.04
C GLU A 780 -49.81 5.91 16.59
N ALA A 781 -50.07 7.13 16.13
CA ALA A 781 -50.47 7.34 14.74
C ALA A 781 -49.34 6.92 13.78
N THR A 782 -48.09 7.15 14.14
CA THR A 782 -46.92 6.69 13.38
C THR A 782 -46.80 5.17 13.37
N ARG A 783 -46.99 4.51 14.52
CA ARG A 783 -46.99 3.03 14.61
C ARG A 783 -48.10 2.42 13.74
N GLU A 784 -49.30 2.98 13.80
CA GLU A 784 -50.44 2.49 13.03
C GLU A 784 -50.24 2.65 11.52
N ARG A 785 -49.67 3.78 11.07
CA ARG A 785 -49.29 3.95 9.65
C ARG A 785 -48.28 2.89 9.20
N LEU A 786 -47.27 2.58 10.01
CA LEU A 786 -46.31 1.53 9.66
C LEU A 786 -46.97 0.14 9.57
N ARG A 787 -47.89 -0.18 10.48
CA ARG A 787 -48.66 -1.44 10.43
C ARG A 787 -49.49 -1.56 9.16
N GLN A 788 -50.04 -0.46 8.66
CA GLN A 788 -50.80 -0.43 7.40
C GLN A 788 -49.91 -0.58 6.15
N GLN A 789 -48.62 -0.24 6.23
CA GLN A 789 -47.67 -0.36 5.13
C GLN A 789 -46.94 -1.71 5.07
N GLY A 790 -46.82 -2.37 6.22
CA GLY A 790 -46.22 -3.68 6.38
C GLY A 790 -47.20 -4.85 6.19
N PRO A 791 -46.76 -6.10 6.43
CA PRO A 791 -45.41 -6.47 6.87
C PRO A 791 -44.34 -6.22 5.80
N PHE A 792 -43.09 -6.10 6.23
CA PHE A 792 -41.91 -5.97 5.38
C PHE A 792 -41.06 -7.22 5.52
N ASP A 793 -40.47 -7.72 4.44
CA ASP A 793 -39.64 -8.94 4.52
C ASP A 793 -38.48 -8.77 5.52
N VAL A 794 -37.79 -7.64 5.47
CA VAL A 794 -36.66 -7.33 6.36
C VAL A 794 -36.91 -6.01 7.08
N VAL A 795 -36.77 -6.00 8.40
CA VAL A 795 -36.77 -4.78 9.21
C VAL A 795 -35.38 -4.55 9.80
N LEU A 796 -34.85 -3.34 9.66
CA LEU A 796 -33.53 -2.94 10.13
C LEU A 796 -33.63 -1.91 11.27
N LEU A 797 -32.97 -2.20 12.38
CA LEU A 797 -32.68 -1.31 13.51
C LEU A 797 -31.17 -1.07 13.59
N SER A 798 -30.66 -0.06 12.89
CA SER A 798 -29.21 0.19 12.74
C SER A 798 -28.62 1.15 13.78
N GLY A 799 -29.00 0.99 15.05
CA GLY A 799 -28.54 1.80 16.19
C GLY A 799 -29.68 2.53 16.92
N GLY A 800 -29.34 3.21 18.03
CA GLY A 800 -30.24 4.16 18.70
C GLY A 800 -31.20 3.57 19.74
N LEU A 801 -31.27 2.23 19.87
CA LEU A 801 -32.03 1.59 20.95
C LEU A 801 -31.48 1.95 22.34
N GLU A 802 -30.18 2.23 22.44
CA GLU A 802 -29.53 2.70 23.66
C GLU A 802 -29.90 4.12 24.06
N ASN A 803 -30.50 4.90 23.16
CA ASN A 803 -30.84 6.30 23.36
C ASN A 803 -32.34 6.52 23.66
N THR A 804 -33.12 5.46 23.83
CA THR A 804 -34.57 5.53 24.01
C THR A 804 -35.05 4.75 25.24
N GLN A 805 -36.04 5.29 25.94
CA GLN A 805 -36.71 4.62 27.06
C GLN A 805 -37.71 3.55 26.59
N ASN A 806 -38.07 3.55 25.30
CA ASN A 806 -39.10 2.68 24.72
C ASN A 806 -38.51 1.51 23.91
N ALA A 807 -37.25 1.12 24.18
CA ALA A 807 -36.54 0.10 23.40
C ALA A 807 -37.33 -1.21 23.25
N ARG A 808 -38.02 -1.66 24.32
CA ARG A 808 -38.87 -2.87 24.29
C ARG A 808 -40.04 -2.75 23.31
N GLU A 809 -40.71 -1.61 23.29
CA GLU A 809 -41.85 -1.39 22.40
C GLU A 809 -41.41 -1.28 20.94
N ILE A 810 -40.25 -0.67 20.70
CA ILE A 810 -39.64 -0.55 19.37
C ILE A 810 -39.24 -1.93 18.83
N VAL A 811 -38.57 -2.76 19.64
CA VAL A 811 -38.22 -4.14 19.22
C VAL A 811 -39.48 -4.98 18.98
N ARG A 812 -40.51 -4.84 19.83
CA ARG A 812 -41.80 -5.51 19.62
C ARG A 812 -42.44 -5.12 18.30
N LEU A 813 -42.57 -3.82 18.01
CA LEU A 813 -43.13 -3.33 16.77
C LEU A 813 -42.29 -3.78 15.55
N ALA A 814 -40.97 -3.68 15.64
CA ALA A 814 -40.07 -4.09 14.56
C ALA A 814 -40.21 -5.59 14.26
N GLY A 815 -40.34 -6.43 15.29
CA GLY A 815 -40.62 -7.86 15.13
C GLY A 815 -42.02 -8.17 14.64
N GLU A 816 -43.05 -7.38 15.00
CA GLU A 816 -44.40 -7.48 14.43
C GLU A 816 -44.39 -7.18 12.92
N LEU A 817 -43.62 -6.17 12.49
CA LEU A 817 -43.53 -5.73 11.10
C LEU A 817 -42.59 -6.60 10.25
N ALA A 818 -41.66 -7.34 10.86
CA ALA A 818 -40.72 -8.22 10.16
C ALA A 818 -41.40 -9.52 9.69
N GLY A 819 -41.55 -9.69 8.38
CA GLY A 819 -42.11 -10.87 7.74
C GLY A 819 -41.12 -12.05 7.71
N GLU A 820 -39.85 -11.80 7.41
CA GLU A 820 -38.81 -12.83 7.33
C GLU A 820 -37.72 -12.61 8.39
N ALA A 821 -37.21 -11.39 8.51
CA ALA A 821 -36.10 -11.10 9.40
C ALA A 821 -36.12 -9.70 10.03
N LEU A 822 -35.63 -9.64 11.26
CA LEU A 822 -35.31 -8.43 12.01
C LEU A 822 -33.80 -8.36 12.23
N VAL A 823 -33.17 -7.28 11.76
CA VAL A 823 -31.73 -7.01 11.94
C VAL A 823 -31.57 -5.90 12.98
N ILE A 824 -30.76 -6.13 14.02
CA ILE A 824 -30.57 -5.19 15.12
C ILE A 824 -29.08 -4.94 15.35
N ASP A 825 -28.64 -3.69 15.23
CA ASP A 825 -27.36 -3.21 15.73
C ASP A 825 -27.62 -2.30 16.95
N THR A 826 -27.11 -2.68 18.13
CA THR A 826 -27.32 -1.92 19.36
C THR A 826 -26.19 -2.13 20.36
N ARG A 827 -25.98 -1.11 21.20
CA ARG A 827 -25.21 -1.28 22.45
C ARG A 827 -26.05 -2.04 23.48
N LEU A 828 -25.36 -2.82 24.32
CA LEU A 828 -25.93 -3.59 25.42
C LEU A 828 -25.52 -2.97 26.75
N GLY A 829 -26.44 -2.95 27.72
CA GLY A 829 -26.18 -2.51 29.09
C GLY A 829 -26.09 -3.65 30.10
N GLU A 830 -25.44 -3.42 31.24
CA GLU A 830 -25.32 -4.41 32.35
C GLU A 830 -26.63 -4.64 33.14
N GLY A 831 -27.74 -3.98 32.77
CA GLY A 831 -29.05 -4.21 33.38
C GLY A 831 -29.28 -3.54 34.74
N GLY A 832 -28.39 -2.62 35.17
CA GLY A 832 -28.57 -1.79 36.36
C GLY A 832 -29.57 -0.63 36.18
N LEU A 833 -30.12 -0.14 37.29
CA LEU A 833 -30.99 1.04 37.35
C LEU A 833 -30.21 2.28 36.85
N GLY A 834 -30.54 2.78 35.65
CA GLY A 834 -29.99 4.03 35.10
C GLY A 834 -29.45 3.96 33.66
N SER A 835 -29.30 2.77 33.06
CA SER A 835 -28.94 2.65 31.64
C SER A 835 -30.19 2.43 30.77
N ASN A 836 -30.35 3.23 29.72
CA ASN A 836 -31.39 3.05 28.70
C ASN A 836 -31.08 1.88 27.74
N ALA A 837 -29.84 1.38 27.72
CA ALA A 837 -29.45 0.28 26.85
C ALA A 837 -30.10 -1.06 27.28
N PRO A 838 -30.66 -1.83 26.34
CA PRO A 838 -31.26 -3.12 26.66
C PRO A 838 -30.19 -4.08 27.18
N SER A 839 -30.51 -4.84 28.23
CA SER A 839 -29.64 -5.94 28.65
C SER A 839 -29.72 -7.09 27.65
N ARG A 840 -28.62 -7.82 27.47
CA ARG A 840 -28.54 -8.96 26.56
C ARG A 840 -29.69 -9.96 26.83
N ALA A 841 -29.87 -10.37 28.07
CA ALA A 841 -30.91 -11.34 28.43
C ALA A 841 -32.32 -10.86 28.06
N ARG A 842 -32.64 -9.58 28.29
CA ARG A 842 -33.97 -9.03 27.98
C ARG A 842 -34.21 -8.92 26.48
N LEU A 843 -33.20 -8.53 25.71
CA LEU A 843 -33.31 -8.43 24.25
C LEU A 843 -33.58 -9.80 23.61
N PHE A 844 -32.78 -10.81 23.96
CA PHE A 844 -32.96 -12.16 23.44
C PHE A 844 -34.30 -12.78 23.86
N SER A 845 -34.71 -12.61 25.13
CA SER A 845 -36.03 -13.06 25.61
C SER A 845 -37.19 -12.43 24.82
N GLN A 846 -37.08 -11.16 24.41
CA GLN A 846 -38.10 -10.52 23.59
C GLN A 846 -38.14 -11.05 22.16
N LEU A 847 -36.97 -11.36 21.57
CA LEU A 847 -36.91 -11.97 20.25
C LEU A 847 -37.52 -13.39 20.27
N ASP A 848 -37.29 -14.15 21.34
CA ASP A 848 -37.92 -15.45 21.57
C ASP A 848 -39.45 -15.33 21.73
N GLU A 849 -39.94 -14.34 22.49
CA GLU A 849 -41.38 -14.03 22.61
C GLU A 849 -42.05 -13.69 21.26
N LEU A 850 -41.27 -13.16 20.31
CA LEU A 850 -41.71 -12.81 18.95
C LEU A 850 -41.51 -13.95 17.94
N GLU A 851 -41.13 -15.14 18.42
CA GLU A 851 -40.86 -16.35 17.60
C GLU A 851 -39.74 -16.15 16.56
N LEU A 852 -38.77 -15.29 16.87
CA LEU A 852 -37.61 -14.98 16.02
C LEU A 852 -36.35 -15.69 16.54
N ARG A 853 -35.78 -16.57 15.73
CA ARG A 853 -34.50 -17.21 16.03
C ARG A 853 -33.36 -16.23 15.76
N SER A 854 -32.71 -15.78 16.83
CA SER A 854 -31.62 -14.79 16.77
C SER A 854 -30.23 -15.42 16.63
N GLU A 855 -29.38 -14.80 15.80
CA GLU A 855 -27.95 -15.06 15.68
C GLU A 855 -27.16 -13.76 15.87
N VAL A 856 -26.14 -13.77 16.73
CA VAL A 856 -25.17 -12.65 16.82
C VAL A 856 -24.12 -12.80 15.73
N LEU A 857 -23.95 -11.76 14.92
CA LEU A 857 -22.95 -11.76 13.87
C LEU A 857 -21.53 -11.68 14.47
N PRO A 858 -20.60 -12.54 14.01
CA PRO A 858 -19.22 -12.50 14.49
C PRO A 858 -18.50 -11.25 13.97
N VAL A 859 -17.80 -10.58 14.87
CA VAL A 859 -16.94 -9.43 14.55
C VAL A 859 -15.66 -9.94 13.87
N ARG A 860 -15.42 -9.54 12.60
CA ARG A 860 -14.31 -10.07 11.77
C ARG A 860 -13.24 -9.05 11.38
N PHE A 861 -13.37 -7.80 11.79
CA PHE A 861 -12.40 -6.76 11.44
C PHE A 861 -11.19 -6.74 12.40
N GLY A 862 -9.98 -6.91 11.84
CA GLY A 862 -8.70 -6.89 12.57
C GLY A 862 -8.10 -5.48 12.73
N ALA A 863 -7.32 -5.30 13.80
CA ALA A 863 -6.40 -4.17 14.09
C ALA A 863 -6.87 -2.72 13.77
N SER A 864 -8.16 -2.42 13.79
CA SER A 864 -8.67 -1.04 13.68
C SER A 864 -8.28 -0.21 14.91
N GLY A 865 -7.26 0.64 14.76
CA GLY A 865 -6.59 1.35 15.84
C GLY A 865 -7.48 2.26 16.69
N GLY A 866 -7.69 1.87 17.96
CA GLY A 866 -8.05 2.77 19.06
C GLY A 866 -9.41 3.49 19.00
N LEU A 867 -10.23 3.33 17.95
CA LEU A 867 -11.56 3.95 17.90
C LEU A 867 -12.50 3.29 18.90
N ALA A 868 -12.95 4.05 19.90
CA ALA A 868 -13.77 3.58 21.01
C ALA A 868 -15.06 2.85 20.55
N GLU A 869 -15.65 3.25 19.42
CA GLU A 869 -16.85 2.61 18.87
C GLU A 869 -16.58 1.19 18.35
N LEU A 870 -15.43 0.96 17.70
CA LEU A 870 -15.05 -0.37 17.19
C LEU A 870 -14.63 -1.31 18.32
N GLU A 871 -14.05 -0.75 19.38
CA GLU A 871 -13.67 -1.49 20.58
C GLU A 871 -14.90 -2.06 21.31
N SER A 872 -16.04 -1.36 21.30
CA SER A 872 -17.29 -1.83 21.91
C SER A 872 -17.83 -3.13 21.28
N TYR A 873 -17.64 -3.33 19.97
CA TYR A 873 -17.98 -4.59 19.31
C TYR A 873 -17.08 -5.74 19.77
N ARG A 874 -15.77 -5.50 19.91
CA ARG A 874 -14.81 -6.51 20.36
C ARG A 874 -15.07 -6.95 21.80
N LYS A 875 -15.42 -6.01 22.66
CA LYS A 875 -15.79 -6.28 24.06
C LYS A 875 -17.16 -6.94 24.21
N GLY A 876 -17.94 -7.06 23.12
CA GLY A 876 -19.31 -7.56 23.17
C GLY A 876 -20.31 -6.59 23.81
N GLU A 877 -19.89 -5.34 24.04
CA GLU A 877 -20.73 -4.24 24.54
C GLU A 877 -21.66 -3.71 23.45
N ARG A 878 -21.33 -3.94 22.18
CA ARG A 878 -22.19 -3.69 21.01
C ARG A 878 -22.31 -4.94 20.18
N VAL A 879 -23.50 -5.22 19.67
CA VAL A 879 -23.79 -6.45 18.91
C VAL A 879 -24.62 -6.12 17.67
N VAL A 880 -24.41 -6.91 16.62
CA VAL A 880 -25.35 -7.01 15.49
C VAL A 880 -26.01 -8.38 15.53
N ILE A 881 -27.34 -8.39 15.50
CA ILE A 881 -28.19 -9.58 15.57
C ILE A 881 -28.98 -9.69 14.28
N VAL A 882 -29.01 -10.88 13.68
CA VAL A 882 -29.97 -11.23 12.63
C VAL A 882 -30.94 -12.23 13.24
N ALA A 883 -32.23 -11.86 13.32
CA ALA A 883 -33.27 -12.68 13.91
C ALA A 883 -34.30 -13.07 12.84
N GLN A 884 -34.44 -14.36 12.55
CA GLN A 884 -35.28 -14.86 11.44
C GLN A 884 -36.51 -15.60 11.98
N ARG A 885 -37.66 -15.48 11.30
CA ARG A 885 -38.85 -16.26 11.65
C ARG A 885 -38.61 -17.74 11.45
N THR A 886 -39.06 -18.55 12.40
CA THR A 886 -38.95 -20.01 12.31
C THR A 886 -39.98 -20.57 11.31
N ALA A 887 -39.54 -21.44 10.40
CA ALA A 887 -40.34 -21.95 9.28
C ALA A 887 -41.57 -22.81 9.66
N GLN A 888 -41.87 -23.01 10.94
CA GLN A 888 -42.94 -23.91 11.40
C GLN A 888 -44.37 -23.34 11.26
N LEU A 889 -44.56 -22.06 10.90
CA LEU A 889 -45.91 -21.45 10.82
C LEU A 889 -46.18 -20.58 9.59
N ALA A 890 -45.35 -20.63 8.54
CA ALA A 890 -45.65 -19.98 7.25
C ALA A 890 -46.88 -20.58 6.52
N GLY A 891 -47.46 -21.67 7.03
CA GLY A 891 -48.66 -22.32 6.51
C GLY A 891 -49.98 -22.03 7.24
N LYS A 892 -50.05 -21.06 8.16
CA LYS A 892 -51.29 -20.80 8.96
C LYS A 892 -51.82 -19.36 8.96
N SER A 893 -51.40 -18.50 8.03
CA SER A 893 -52.01 -17.16 7.85
C SER A 893 -53.02 -17.08 6.68
N GLY A 894 -53.49 -18.23 6.18
CA GLY A 894 -54.54 -18.32 5.16
C GLY A 894 -55.84 -18.94 5.67
N GLN A 895 -56.38 -18.47 6.80
CA GLN A 895 -57.80 -18.59 7.21
C GLN A 895 -58.00 -18.03 8.64
N LYS A 896 -58.30 -16.74 8.75
CA LYS A 896 -59.46 -16.19 9.49
C LYS A 896 -59.49 -14.68 9.41
#